data_AF-A0A8H5I4I6-F1
#
_entry.id   AF-A0A8H5I4I6-F1
#
_cell.length_a   1.000
_cell.length_b   1.000
_cell.length_c   1.000
_cell.angle_alpha   90.00
_cell.angle_beta   90.00
_cell.angle_gamma   90.00
#
_symmetry.space_group_name_H-M   'P 1'
#
loop_
_entity.id
_entity.type
_entity.pdbx_description
1 polymer ?
#
loop_
_entity_poly.entity_id
_entity_poly.type
_entity_poly.pdbx_seq_one_letter_code
_entity_poly.pdbx_strand_id
1 'polypeptide(L)'
;MALKLAEAHASDEVDPIAEKKLVKKIDWYLMPLMCMTYALQYYDKVMIGHGAIFGLREDLDIVQGLRYSNCTMIFFCGFIVGCYPLSILGQKFPTAKVCAAICFLWGIVVLSTPACTSYSGFMANRFFLGLIEAGVSPLFMFVTSKWYTNEEQVLRMGFWYSSGGAVNLVSPMINYGLGSIKGSIAGWRILYIFAGALTLLWSFVVTATSAANTFSSLVFKGLGFSVFHTLLLNIPLGAISIFTIVESGWLGRTLPNMRHHIYTIACLPVITGCVLLWQLPASQTAGRIVGIYLVSFFGSCYVQVIAFGTCNFAGYTKKTIVSAGTFVGYCLGNIIGPLLFDAKFAPGYNESFIGIMIIIVGAGPSGLLLALLLAQKNIPSVVLESWPHLDTRLRATQYGVPATRVFRRAGILDDIRKASIARFPSICWRRVSDQEKLISLDLSLVEDDPDRMTILPLGEIIQILYRHCLERGEGLIDVKFNHEVTDVGQDDDSAYVDVSIKGEGGTEKTRLTADYVVGCDGASSAVYYDGFQKHNWDGGNYMVDNDHWGLIARRGKGGLWRVTYGDPVTGLTDEEYLARRPAHMKAMLPGHPDPEQYRIEQTNIYNIHNRCVESFKVGRVLLAGDAAHVCNPMGGYGCMTAVLDVGGLADCFVGYYHGLAGEDILDKYAEIRRDIFVRYVDPRSIKNLNRVATSDPHTVLETDRFFGILKDLQQNDDDMRAFLLKVSSIEYDFTKHYKSNQHEQVL
;
A
#
# COMPACT_ATOMS: atom_id res chain seq x y z
N MET A 1 -26.51 45.33 34.87
CA MET A 1 -26.78 46.44 33.93
C MET A 1 -27.42 45.92 32.64
N ALA A 2 -26.75 45.08 31.84
CA ALA A 2 -27.31 44.54 30.59
C ALA A 2 -28.68 43.84 30.74
N LEU A 3 -28.87 42.97 31.74
CA LEU A 3 -30.17 42.34 32.02
C LEU A 3 -31.30 43.36 32.31
N LYS A 4 -31.02 44.40 33.10
CA LYS A 4 -31.97 45.49 33.37
C LYS A 4 -32.28 46.34 32.13
N LEU A 5 -31.35 46.45 31.18
CA LEU A 5 -31.56 47.10 29.88
C LEU A 5 -32.41 46.22 28.93
N ALA A 6 -32.22 44.90 28.99
CA ALA A 6 -33.05 43.96 28.23
C ALA A 6 -34.49 43.89 28.78
N GLU A 7 -34.67 43.89 30.11
CA GLU A 7 -35.99 43.99 30.74
C GLU A 7 -36.68 45.33 30.43
N ALA A 8 -35.94 46.44 30.40
CA ALA A 8 -36.48 47.76 30.09
C ALA A 8 -36.92 47.94 28.62
N HIS A 9 -36.42 47.11 27.69
CA HIS A 9 -36.76 47.14 26.27
C HIS A 9 -37.48 45.86 25.79
N ALA A 10 -37.92 44.99 26.71
CA ALA A 10 -38.58 43.72 26.38
C ALA A 10 -39.95 43.88 25.70
N SER A 11 -40.52 45.09 25.69
CA SER A 11 -41.81 45.45 25.11
C SER A 11 -41.72 46.31 23.85
N ASP A 12 -40.51 46.66 23.40
CA ASP A 12 -40.34 47.46 22.19
C ASP A 12 -40.40 46.54 20.96
N GLU A 13 -41.41 46.72 20.10
CA GLU A 13 -41.42 46.09 18.78
C GLU A 13 -40.21 46.59 17.98
N VAL A 14 -39.29 45.68 17.66
CA VAL A 14 -38.10 46.00 16.88
C VAL A 14 -38.52 46.34 15.45
N ASP A 15 -38.46 47.62 15.08
CA ASP A 15 -38.72 48.06 13.70
C ASP A 15 -37.85 47.28 12.71
N PRO A 16 -38.45 46.45 11.81
CA PRO A 16 -37.69 45.65 10.84
C PRO A 16 -36.88 46.50 9.85
N ILE A 17 -37.20 47.78 9.70
CA ILE A 17 -36.44 48.73 8.88
C ILE A 17 -35.21 49.22 9.65
N ALA A 18 -35.34 49.54 10.94
CA ALA A 18 -34.23 49.88 11.83
C ALA A 18 -33.26 48.70 12.00
N GLU A 19 -33.76 47.48 12.18
CA GLU A 19 -32.94 46.26 12.27
C GLU A 19 -32.10 46.06 11.01
N LYS A 20 -32.71 46.11 9.81
CA LYS A 20 -31.98 46.01 8.53
C LYS A 20 -30.94 47.12 8.34
N LYS A 21 -31.21 48.35 8.82
CA LYS A 21 -30.23 49.45 8.81
C LYS A 21 -29.07 49.18 9.78
N LEU A 22 -29.35 48.64 10.97
CA LEU A 22 -28.34 48.29 11.97
C LEU A 22 -27.45 47.16 11.47
N VAL A 23 -28.03 46.07 10.96
CA VAL A 23 -27.30 44.94 10.36
C VAL A 23 -26.41 45.41 9.22
N LYS A 24 -26.94 46.21 8.28
CA LYS A 24 -26.14 46.79 7.18
C LYS A 24 -24.98 47.66 7.69
N LYS A 25 -25.16 48.37 8.81
CA LYS A 25 -24.09 49.14 9.46
C LYS A 25 -23.03 48.22 10.06
N ILE A 26 -23.43 47.15 10.76
CA ILE A 26 -22.52 46.14 11.32
C ILE A 26 -21.73 45.45 10.20
N ASP A 27 -22.39 45.04 9.11
CA ASP A 27 -21.74 44.46 7.93
C ASP A 27 -20.63 45.39 7.40
N TRP A 28 -20.92 46.70 7.23
CA TRP A 28 -19.95 47.68 6.72
C TRP A 28 -18.70 47.90 7.57
N TYR A 29 -18.78 47.74 8.90
CA TYR A 29 -17.61 47.87 9.78
C TYR A 29 -16.88 46.54 10.02
N LEU A 30 -17.63 45.45 10.13
CA LEU A 30 -17.11 44.16 10.59
C LEU A 30 -16.67 43.25 9.44
N MET A 31 -17.44 43.19 8.35
CA MET A 31 -17.12 42.29 7.23
C MET A 31 -15.82 42.66 6.51
N PRO A 32 -15.51 43.92 6.14
CA PRO A 32 -14.25 44.24 5.47
C PRO A 32 -13.01 43.84 6.27
N LEU A 33 -13.06 44.01 7.60
CA LEU A 33 -11.99 43.64 8.51
C LEU A 33 -11.79 42.12 8.56
N MET A 34 -12.87 41.37 8.72
CA MET A 34 -12.82 39.90 8.73
C MET A 34 -12.40 39.34 7.37
N CYS A 35 -12.93 39.89 6.27
CA CYS A 35 -12.58 39.51 4.91
C CYS A 35 -11.09 39.72 4.63
N MET A 36 -10.53 40.89 4.97
CA MET A 36 -9.12 41.19 4.70
C MET A 36 -8.16 40.41 5.63
N THR A 37 -8.53 40.22 6.89
CA THR A 37 -7.72 39.37 7.80
C THR A 37 -7.69 37.92 7.31
N TYR A 38 -8.85 37.38 6.88
CA TYR A 38 -8.92 36.04 6.31
C TYR A 38 -8.22 35.94 4.94
N ALA A 39 -8.23 37.02 4.16
CA ALA A 39 -7.47 37.12 2.91
C ALA A 39 -5.96 36.96 3.17
N LEU A 40 -5.41 37.73 4.12
CA LEU A 40 -4.00 37.58 4.52
C LEU A 40 -3.71 36.17 5.05
N GLN A 41 -4.64 35.58 5.81
CA GLN A 41 -4.50 34.24 6.39
C GLN A 41 -4.43 33.15 5.30
N TYR A 42 -5.11 33.37 4.18
CA TYR A 42 -5.03 32.49 3.02
C TYR A 42 -3.81 32.79 2.13
N TYR A 43 -3.38 34.06 2.06
CA TYR A 43 -2.21 34.50 1.30
C TYR A 43 -0.94 33.81 1.80
N ASP A 44 -0.78 33.73 3.12
CA ASP A 44 0.35 33.05 3.76
C ASP A 44 0.36 31.53 3.50
N LYS A 45 -0.82 30.88 3.49
CA LYS A 45 -0.94 29.45 3.16
C LYS A 45 -0.51 29.13 1.73
N VAL A 46 -0.89 29.94 0.74
CA VAL A 46 -0.49 29.72 -0.66
C VAL A 46 0.96 30.12 -0.94
N MET A 47 1.59 30.90 -0.04
CA MET A 47 2.92 31.43 -0.25
C MET A 47 4.02 30.36 -0.29
N ILE A 48 3.89 29.23 0.42
CA ILE A 48 4.85 28.12 0.29
C ILE A 48 4.83 27.50 -1.11
N GLY A 49 3.64 27.37 -1.72
CA GLY A 49 3.46 26.87 -3.08
C GLY A 49 4.01 27.81 -4.14
N HIS A 50 3.81 29.13 -3.98
CA HIS A 50 4.41 30.12 -4.86
C HIS A 50 5.94 30.21 -4.66
N GLY A 51 6.42 30.20 -3.41
CA GLY A 51 7.85 30.24 -3.07
C GLY A 51 8.63 29.04 -3.63
N ALA A 52 8.00 27.86 -3.69
CA ALA A 52 8.56 26.66 -4.32
C ALA A 52 8.91 26.85 -5.82
N ILE A 53 8.26 27.77 -6.51
CA ILE A 53 8.56 28.12 -7.92
C ILE A 53 9.72 29.13 -8.01
N PHE A 54 9.98 29.90 -6.94
CA PHE A 54 11.00 30.95 -6.86
C PHE A 54 12.22 30.54 -6.01
N GLY A 55 12.61 29.26 -6.06
CA GLY A 55 13.88 28.75 -5.51
C GLY A 55 13.85 28.29 -4.05
N LEU A 56 12.69 28.29 -3.37
CA LEU A 56 12.58 27.84 -1.96
C LEU A 56 13.02 26.39 -1.76
N ARG A 57 12.82 25.52 -2.77
CA ARG A 57 13.06 24.08 -2.62
C ARG A 57 14.54 23.75 -2.59
N GLU A 58 15.29 24.43 -3.44
CA GLU A 58 16.72 24.34 -3.64
C GLU A 58 17.47 25.01 -2.48
N ASP A 59 17.05 26.22 -2.07
CA ASP A 59 17.66 27.01 -0.98
C ASP A 59 17.65 26.32 0.40
N LEU A 60 16.72 25.39 0.64
CA LEU A 60 16.48 24.76 1.95
C LEU A 60 16.68 23.23 1.96
N ASP A 61 17.14 22.64 0.85
CA ASP A 61 17.28 21.18 0.65
C ASP A 61 15.97 20.41 0.98
N ILE A 62 14.83 20.92 0.48
CA ILE A 62 13.51 20.29 0.64
C ILE A 62 13.01 19.60 -0.63
N VAL A 63 13.91 19.36 -1.59
CA VAL A 63 13.66 18.60 -2.83
C VAL A 63 13.53 17.09 -2.55
N GLN A 64 14.16 16.59 -1.48
CA GLN A 64 14.31 15.15 -1.22
C GLN A 64 13.11 14.55 -0.46
N GLY A 65 12.48 13.53 -1.04
CA GLY A 65 11.42 12.73 -0.42
C GLY A 65 10.28 13.57 0.16
N LEU A 66 9.78 13.17 1.33
CA LEU A 66 8.64 13.83 1.99
C LEU A 66 8.98 15.20 2.62
N ARG A 67 10.19 15.77 2.48
CA ARG A 67 10.57 17.02 3.18
C ARG A 67 9.65 18.20 2.88
N TYR A 68 9.30 18.44 1.61
CA TYR A 68 8.37 19.50 1.22
C TYR A 68 6.95 19.28 1.82
N SER A 69 6.47 18.03 1.79
CA SER A 69 5.19 17.64 2.40
C SER A 69 5.22 17.81 3.92
N ASN A 70 6.32 17.45 4.59
CA ASN A 70 6.52 17.64 6.02
C ASN A 70 6.50 19.12 6.42
N CYS A 71 7.12 20.01 5.63
CA CYS A 71 7.03 21.46 5.82
C CYS A 71 5.61 22.02 5.62
N THR A 72 4.74 21.28 4.93
CA THR A 72 3.32 21.62 4.78
C THR A 72 2.49 21.06 5.94
N MET A 73 2.74 19.81 6.31
CA MET A 73 2.09 19.07 7.40
C MET A 73 2.35 19.71 8.78
N ILE A 74 3.60 20.07 9.11
CA ILE A 74 3.99 20.54 10.45
C ILE A 74 3.27 21.83 10.87
N PHE A 75 2.90 22.65 9.89
CA PHE A 75 2.06 23.83 10.10
C PHE A 75 0.68 23.43 10.66
N PHE A 76 0.04 22.40 10.09
CA PHE A 76 -1.26 21.91 10.58
C PHE A 76 -1.14 21.23 11.95
N CYS A 77 -0.01 20.57 12.26
CA CYS A 77 0.27 20.08 13.61
C CYS A 77 0.30 21.23 14.63
N GLY A 78 1.01 22.33 14.32
CA GLY A 78 0.98 23.56 15.13
C GLY A 78 -0.42 24.14 15.24
N PHE A 79 -1.17 24.18 14.13
CA PHE A 79 -2.53 24.71 14.08
C PHE A 79 -3.49 23.96 15.01
N ILE A 80 -3.44 22.63 15.05
CA ILE A 80 -4.23 21.80 15.97
C ILE A 80 -3.91 22.16 17.44
N VAL A 81 -2.63 22.29 17.79
CA VAL A 81 -2.20 22.67 19.15
C VAL A 81 -2.68 24.08 19.52
N GLY A 82 -2.69 25.01 18.56
CA GLY A 82 -3.08 26.41 18.76
C GLY A 82 -4.58 26.64 18.84
N CYS A 83 -5.40 25.81 18.16
CA CYS A 83 -6.84 26.01 18.03
C CYS A 83 -7.55 26.20 19.38
N TYR A 84 -7.36 25.27 20.33
CA TYR A 84 -8.07 25.33 21.61
C TYR A 84 -7.56 26.45 22.54
N PRO A 85 -6.24 26.60 22.81
CA PRO A 85 -5.73 27.66 23.69
C PRO A 85 -6.11 29.07 23.22
N LEU A 86 -5.95 29.36 21.92
CA LEU A 86 -6.27 30.69 21.38
C LEU A 86 -7.78 30.96 21.37
N SER A 87 -8.61 29.94 21.10
CA SER A 87 -10.07 30.04 21.21
C SER A 87 -10.55 30.26 22.65
N ILE A 88 -9.85 29.70 23.65
CA ILE A 88 -10.13 29.95 25.07
C ILE A 88 -9.71 31.38 25.46
N LEU A 89 -8.57 31.87 24.96
CA LEU A 89 -8.12 33.25 25.20
C LEU A 89 -9.12 34.28 24.66
N GLY A 90 -9.64 34.11 23.45
CA GLY A 90 -10.64 35.03 22.89
C GLY A 90 -12.07 34.90 23.44
N GLN A 91 -12.33 33.88 24.28
CA GLN A 91 -13.50 33.82 25.17
C GLN A 91 -13.26 34.59 26.48
N LYS A 92 -12.06 34.50 27.07
CA LYS A 92 -11.71 35.15 28.35
C LYS A 92 -11.40 36.64 28.22
N PHE A 93 -10.82 37.06 27.10
CA PHE A 93 -10.38 38.44 26.85
C PHE A 93 -11.14 39.07 25.67
N PRO A 94 -11.12 40.41 25.52
CA PRO A 94 -11.77 41.09 24.41
C PRO A 94 -11.30 40.56 23.06
N THR A 95 -12.22 39.93 22.30
CA THR A 95 -11.90 39.15 21.09
C THR A 95 -11.10 39.94 20.05
N ALA A 96 -11.37 41.24 19.89
CA ALA A 96 -10.62 42.12 19.00
C ALA A 96 -9.14 42.27 19.42
N LYS A 97 -8.85 42.39 20.72
CA LYS A 97 -7.47 42.49 21.25
C LYS A 97 -6.71 41.18 21.08
N VAL A 98 -7.39 40.04 21.27
CA VAL A 98 -6.79 38.71 21.05
C VAL A 98 -6.50 38.49 19.56
N CYS A 99 -7.44 38.84 18.67
CA CYS A 99 -7.23 38.76 17.23
C CYS A 99 -6.09 39.68 16.75
N ALA A 100 -6.02 40.91 17.25
CA ALA A 100 -4.91 41.84 16.97
C ALA A 100 -3.55 41.28 17.43
N ALA A 101 -3.46 40.76 18.67
CA ALA A 101 -2.23 40.18 19.20
C ALA A 101 -1.79 38.94 18.40
N ILE A 102 -2.74 38.09 17.99
CA ILE A 102 -2.49 36.98 17.07
C ILE A 102 -1.92 37.49 15.74
N CYS A 103 -2.56 38.49 15.10
CA CYS A 103 -2.08 39.04 13.83
C CYS A 103 -0.68 39.65 13.93
N PHE A 104 -0.37 40.31 15.06
CA PHE A 104 0.94 40.90 15.31
C PHE A 104 2.03 39.83 15.46
N LEU A 105 1.79 38.82 16.31
CA LEU A 105 2.73 37.70 16.50
C LEU A 105 2.89 36.86 15.23
N TRP A 106 1.80 36.62 14.51
CA TRP A 106 1.81 35.94 13.21
C TRP A 106 2.66 36.70 12.19
N GLY A 107 2.47 38.02 12.06
CA GLY A 107 3.31 38.86 11.19
C GLY A 107 4.81 38.78 11.52
N ILE A 108 5.18 38.72 12.81
CA ILE A 108 6.57 38.51 13.24
C ILE A 108 7.10 37.14 12.79
N VAL A 109 6.33 36.05 12.94
CA VAL A 109 6.77 34.71 12.51
C VAL A 109 6.86 34.60 10.97
N VAL A 110 5.98 35.27 10.22
CA VAL A 110 6.12 35.35 8.76
C VAL A 110 7.44 36.08 8.41
N LEU A 111 7.74 37.20 9.09
CA LEU A 111 8.98 37.97 8.91
C LEU A 111 10.26 37.24 9.36
N SER A 112 10.19 36.21 10.21
CA SER A 112 11.35 35.35 10.51
C SER A 112 11.60 34.25 9.47
N THR A 113 10.60 33.90 8.66
CA THR A 113 10.73 32.86 7.62
C THR A 113 11.89 33.09 6.63
N PRO A 114 12.15 34.32 6.12
CA PRO A 114 13.30 34.62 5.27
C PRO A 114 14.67 34.39 5.93
N ALA A 115 14.75 34.29 7.25
CA ALA A 115 15.99 34.04 7.99
C ALA A 115 16.28 32.54 8.14
N CYS A 116 15.34 31.66 7.81
CA CYS A 116 15.59 30.21 7.78
C CYS A 116 16.59 29.85 6.67
N THR A 117 17.63 29.11 7.02
CA THR A 117 18.67 28.59 6.11
C THR A 117 18.81 27.07 6.14
N SER A 118 17.94 26.39 6.89
CA SER A 118 17.95 24.93 7.05
C SER A 118 16.53 24.38 7.15
N TYR A 119 16.35 23.13 6.71
CA TYR A 119 15.10 22.39 6.83
C TYR A 119 14.53 22.42 8.26
N SER A 120 15.35 22.10 9.27
CA SER A 120 14.90 22.08 10.68
C SER A 120 14.48 23.46 11.19
N GLY A 121 15.18 24.53 10.80
CA GLY A 121 14.80 25.90 11.14
C GLY A 121 13.48 26.32 10.49
N PHE A 122 13.29 25.95 9.22
CA PHE A 122 12.04 26.21 8.50
C PHE A 122 10.86 25.39 9.06
N MET A 123 11.08 24.11 9.42
CA MET A 123 10.09 23.26 10.09
C MET A 123 9.61 23.87 11.42
N ALA A 124 10.55 24.35 12.26
CA ALA A 124 10.21 25.02 13.51
C ALA A 124 9.42 26.32 13.28
N ASN A 125 9.86 27.17 12.35
CA ASN A 125 9.16 28.39 11.96
C ASN A 125 7.73 28.09 11.48
N ARG A 126 7.55 27.05 10.64
CA ARG A 126 6.24 26.60 10.13
C ARG A 126 5.32 26.05 11.21
N PHE A 127 5.86 25.36 12.22
CA PHE A 127 5.09 24.92 13.39
C PHE A 127 4.54 26.12 14.19
N PHE A 128 5.40 27.07 14.55
CA PHE A 128 4.99 28.26 15.30
C PHE A 128 4.05 29.16 14.50
N LEU A 129 4.23 29.23 13.17
CA LEU A 129 3.32 29.93 12.28
C LEU A 129 1.90 29.37 12.40
N GLY A 130 1.74 28.05 12.25
CA GLY A 130 0.46 27.38 12.42
C GLY A 130 -0.13 27.55 13.82
N LEU A 131 0.71 27.42 14.86
CA LEU A 131 0.32 27.58 16.26
C LEU A 131 -0.33 28.94 16.55
N ILE A 132 0.26 30.03 16.06
CA ILE A 132 -0.25 31.39 16.29
C ILE A 132 -1.45 31.68 15.39
N GLU A 133 -1.41 31.29 14.12
CA GLU A 133 -2.46 31.56 13.13
C GLU A 133 -3.80 30.85 13.47
N ALA A 134 -3.73 29.73 14.21
CA ALA A 134 -4.86 28.87 14.58
C ALA A 134 -6.06 29.57 15.24
N GLY A 135 -5.83 30.69 15.91
CA GLY A 135 -6.88 31.41 16.63
C GLY A 135 -7.80 32.25 15.74
N VAL A 136 -7.36 32.67 14.54
CA VAL A 136 -8.11 33.66 13.73
C VAL A 136 -9.49 33.13 13.33
N SER A 137 -9.53 31.95 12.69
CA SER A 137 -10.78 31.39 12.13
C SER A 137 -11.84 31.02 13.17
N PRO A 138 -11.50 30.34 14.30
CA PRO A 138 -12.46 30.08 15.38
C PRO A 138 -12.99 31.36 16.03
N LEU A 139 -12.16 32.39 16.20
CA LEU A 139 -12.60 33.68 16.72
C LEU A 139 -13.55 34.40 15.75
N PHE A 140 -13.40 34.20 14.44
CA PHE A 140 -14.33 34.74 13.43
C PHE A 140 -15.69 34.03 13.44
N MET A 141 -15.74 32.72 13.68
CA MET A 141 -16.99 32.00 13.96
C MET A 141 -17.67 32.51 15.25
N PHE A 142 -16.88 32.77 16.31
CA PHE A 142 -17.37 33.34 17.55
C PHE A 142 -17.91 34.77 17.39
N VAL A 143 -17.21 35.63 16.64
CA VAL A 143 -17.65 37.01 16.34
C VAL A 143 -18.92 37.02 15.49
N THR A 144 -19.00 36.21 14.43
CA THR A 144 -20.22 36.12 13.61
C THR A 144 -21.41 35.57 14.39
N SER A 145 -21.21 34.57 15.25
CA SER A 145 -22.30 34.04 16.11
C SER A 145 -22.76 34.98 17.23
N LYS A 146 -22.05 36.09 17.49
CA LYS A 146 -22.44 37.13 18.46
C LYS A 146 -23.27 38.26 17.85
N TRP A 147 -22.97 38.65 16.61
CA TRP A 147 -23.52 39.85 15.98
C TRP A 147 -24.64 39.59 14.95
N TYR A 148 -24.86 38.34 14.56
CA TYR A 148 -25.82 37.97 13.52
C TYR A 148 -26.73 36.81 13.96
N THR A 149 -27.96 36.78 13.48
CA THR A 149 -28.91 35.69 13.72
C THR A 149 -28.50 34.38 13.02
N ASN A 150 -29.07 33.24 13.41
CA ASN A 150 -28.69 31.93 12.84
C ASN A 150 -29.00 31.80 11.31
N GLU A 151 -29.93 32.60 10.78
CA GLU A 151 -30.23 32.68 9.33
C GLU A 151 -29.27 33.58 8.56
N GLU A 152 -28.52 34.41 9.28
CA GLU A 152 -27.62 35.42 8.73
C GLU A 152 -26.16 35.01 8.80
N GLN A 153 -25.80 34.26 9.86
CA GLN A 153 -24.45 33.75 10.09
C GLN A 153 -23.88 33.04 8.86
N VAL A 154 -24.67 32.19 8.18
CA VAL A 154 -24.22 31.42 7.01
C VAL A 154 -23.71 32.33 5.88
N LEU A 155 -24.47 33.39 5.55
CA LEU A 155 -24.11 34.30 4.47
C LEU A 155 -22.86 35.13 4.83
N ARG A 156 -22.74 35.56 6.11
CA ARG A 156 -21.56 36.32 6.57
C ARG A 156 -20.31 35.45 6.68
N MET A 157 -20.46 34.19 7.10
CA MET A 157 -19.40 33.17 7.03
C MET A 157 -18.97 32.93 5.58
N GLY A 158 -19.91 32.81 4.65
CA GLY A 158 -19.64 32.77 3.22
C GLY A 158 -18.84 33.99 2.74
N PHE A 159 -19.22 35.21 3.12
CA PHE A 159 -18.49 36.43 2.71
C PHE A 159 -17.03 36.43 3.16
N TRP A 160 -16.72 36.32 4.46
CA TRP A 160 -15.32 36.38 4.89
C TRP A 160 -14.51 35.13 4.50
N TYR A 161 -15.14 33.97 4.32
CA TYR A 161 -14.46 32.78 3.81
C TYR A 161 -14.15 32.88 2.30
N SER A 162 -15.02 33.53 1.51
CA SER A 162 -14.81 33.76 0.07
C SER A 162 -13.55 34.57 -0.25
N SER A 163 -13.00 35.30 0.73
CA SER A 163 -11.68 35.92 0.64
C SER A 163 -10.56 34.95 0.25
N GLY A 164 -10.64 33.67 0.59
CA GLY A 164 -9.67 32.68 0.12
C GLY A 164 -9.67 32.53 -1.41
N GLY A 165 -10.86 32.53 -2.03
CA GLY A 165 -11.00 32.56 -3.49
C GLY A 165 -10.49 33.88 -4.10
N ALA A 166 -10.77 35.01 -3.45
CA ALA A 166 -10.25 36.32 -3.88
C ALA A 166 -8.71 36.43 -3.79
N VAL A 167 -8.10 35.75 -2.83
CA VAL A 167 -6.63 35.64 -2.71
C VAL A 167 -6.06 34.75 -3.81
N ASN A 168 -6.69 33.62 -4.14
CA ASN A 168 -6.27 32.79 -5.27
C ASN A 168 -6.37 33.53 -6.61
N LEU A 169 -7.32 34.47 -6.73
CA LEU A 169 -7.45 35.36 -7.89
C LEU A 169 -6.31 36.39 -7.99
N VAL A 170 -5.91 37.02 -6.87
CA VAL A 170 -5.02 38.21 -6.89
C VAL A 170 -3.58 37.91 -6.50
N SER A 171 -3.34 37.02 -5.53
CA SER A 171 -1.99 36.73 -5.01
C SER A 171 -1.00 36.15 -6.02
N PRO A 172 -1.39 35.36 -7.04
CA PRO A 172 -0.42 34.88 -8.04
C PRO A 172 0.21 36.03 -8.83
N MET A 173 -0.55 37.09 -9.13
CA MET A 173 -0.06 38.27 -9.85
C MET A 173 0.93 39.09 -8.99
N ILE A 174 0.61 39.29 -7.71
CA ILE A 174 1.48 40.02 -6.77
C ILE A 174 2.77 39.23 -6.52
N ASN A 175 2.66 37.93 -6.23
CA ASN A 175 3.81 37.07 -5.99
C ASN A 175 4.69 36.89 -7.23
N TYR A 176 4.13 36.91 -8.45
CA TYR A 176 4.92 36.94 -9.67
C TYR A 176 5.78 38.22 -9.78
N GLY A 177 5.16 39.38 -9.54
CA GLY A 177 5.86 40.66 -9.58
C GLY A 177 7.00 40.74 -8.56
N LEU A 178 6.77 40.25 -7.34
CA LEU A 178 7.76 40.24 -6.25
C LEU A 178 8.85 39.17 -6.42
N GLY A 179 8.48 37.94 -6.80
CA GLY A 179 9.40 36.82 -6.96
C GLY A 179 10.33 36.96 -8.17
N SER A 180 9.94 37.76 -9.16
CA SER A 180 10.74 38.05 -10.36
C SER A 180 11.76 39.19 -10.17
N ILE A 181 11.83 39.81 -8.98
CA ILE A 181 12.79 40.88 -8.69
C ILE A 181 14.21 40.30 -8.65
N LYS A 182 15.04 40.66 -9.64
CA LYS A 182 16.46 40.30 -9.69
C LYS A 182 17.25 41.20 -8.75
N GLY A 183 17.63 40.68 -7.59
CA GLY A 183 18.44 41.37 -6.58
C GLY A 183 19.35 40.40 -5.81
N SER A 184 19.98 40.89 -4.74
CA SER A 184 20.85 40.09 -3.85
C SER A 184 20.08 39.16 -2.89
N ILE A 185 18.76 39.23 -2.87
CA ILE A 185 17.87 38.43 -2.01
C ILE A 185 17.07 37.48 -2.91
N ALA A 186 17.01 36.19 -2.54
CA ALA A 186 16.26 35.18 -3.29
C ALA A 186 14.77 35.54 -3.41
N GLY A 187 14.18 35.31 -4.59
CA GLY A 187 12.82 35.75 -4.92
C GLY A 187 11.76 35.29 -3.91
N TRP A 188 11.83 34.03 -3.43
CA TRP A 188 10.92 33.52 -2.41
C TRP A 188 10.99 34.31 -1.09
N ARG A 189 12.18 34.77 -0.66
CA ARG A 189 12.35 35.53 0.60
C ARG A 189 11.64 36.89 0.52
N ILE A 190 11.62 37.52 -0.65
CA ILE A 190 10.91 38.79 -0.89
C ILE A 190 9.40 38.61 -0.70
N LEU A 191 8.83 37.45 -1.09
CA LEU A 191 7.41 37.13 -0.87
C LEU A 191 7.07 37.16 0.62
N TYR A 192 7.85 36.44 1.43
CA TYR A 192 7.65 36.34 2.89
C TYR A 192 7.90 37.68 3.61
N ILE A 193 8.87 38.49 3.15
CA ILE A 193 9.08 39.85 3.69
C ILE A 193 7.83 40.72 3.41
N PHE A 194 7.31 40.71 2.19
CA PHE A 194 6.13 41.49 1.82
C PHE A 194 4.88 41.04 2.58
N ALA A 195 4.59 39.74 2.59
CA ALA A 195 3.44 39.19 3.30
C ALA A 195 3.50 39.45 4.81
N GLY A 196 4.67 39.23 5.42
CA GLY A 196 4.89 39.47 6.84
C GLY A 196 4.75 40.94 7.22
N ALA A 197 5.32 41.86 6.42
CA ALA A 197 5.17 43.29 6.62
C ALA A 197 3.70 43.75 6.47
N LEU A 198 2.98 43.23 5.46
CA LEU A 198 1.57 43.53 5.24
C LEU A 198 0.69 43.02 6.39
N THR A 199 0.92 41.81 6.88
CA THR A 199 0.23 41.23 8.04
C THR A 199 0.55 41.98 9.34
N LEU A 200 1.81 42.37 9.55
CA LEU A 200 2.22 43.18 10.70
C LEU A 200 1.52 44.55 10.68
N LEU A 201 1.55 45.26 9.55
CA LEU A 201 0.83 46.51 9.34
C LEU A 201 -0.69 46.33 9.53
N TRP A 202 -1.25 45.24 9.02
CA TRP A 202 -2.66 44.91 9.19
C TRP A 202 -3.05 44.63 10.65
N SER A 203 -2.15 44.07 11.48
CA SER A 203 -2.40 43.92 12.91
C SER A 203 -2.64 45.26 13.62
N PHE A 204 -1.95 46.32 13.18
CA PHE A 204 -2.24 47.68 13.63
C PHE A 204 -3.59 48.17 13.12
N VAL A 205 -4.04 47.80 11.92
CA VAL A 205 -5.41 48.11 11.44
C VAL A 205 -6.48 47.33 12.21
N VAL A 206 -6.25 46.07 12.58
CA VAL A 206 -7.18 45.30 13.44
C VAL A 206 -7.27 45.95 14.83
N THR A 207 -6.16 46.47 15.36
CA THR A 207 -6.12 47.25 16.60
C THR A 207 -6.82 48.62 16.43
N ALA A 208 -6.51 49.31 15.33
CA ALA A 208 -6.96 50.66 14.97
C ALA A 208 -8.25 50.67 14.13
N THR A 209 -9.03 49.59 14.10
CA THR A 209 -10.46 49.69 13.78
C THR A 209 -11.26 50.09 15.03
N SER A 210 -10.53 50.35 16.12
CA SER A 210 -10.87 51.31 17.17
C SER A 210 -10.58 52.78 16.77
N ALA A 211 -9.92 53.06 15.63
CA ALA A 211 -9.32 54.35 15.24
C ALA A 211 -8.91 54.56 13.72
N ALA A 212 -9.79 54.28 12.75
CA ALA A 212 -9.88 54.81 11.35
C ALA A 212 -8.72 54.83 10.28
N ASN A 213 -8.98 54.15 9.13
CA ASN A 213 -8.94 54.56 7.68
C ASN A 213 -7.68 54.98 6.83
N THR A 214 -7.55 54.31 5.65
CA THR A 214 -7.25 54.79 4.23
C THR A 214 -5.91 54.45 3.51
N PHE A 215 -6.04 54.23 2.17
CA PHE A 215 -5.12 54.36 0.99
C PHE A 215 -4.53 53.10 0.31
N SER A 216 -4.93 52.88 -0.96
CA SER A 216 -4.56 51.69 -1.78
C SER A 216 -4.67 51.91 -3.31
N SER A 217 -3.99 52.91 -3.86
CA SER A 217 -4.21 53.38 -5.26
C SER A 217 -2.97 53.55 -6.16
N LEU A 218 -1.86 52.82 -5.96
CA LEU A 218 -0.58 53.22 -6.56
C LEU A 218 0.41 52.11 -7.01
N VAL A 219 -0.04 50.95 -7.54
CA VAL A 219 0.88 49.91 -8.10
C VAL A 219 0.42 49.22 -9.41
N PHE A 220 -0.58 49.75 -10.13
CA PHE A 220 -1.14 49.05 -11.32
C PHE A 220 -0.53 49.44 -12.69
N LYS A 221 0.55 50.24 -12.75
CA LYS A 221 1.05 50.79 -14.02
C LYS A 221 2.44 50.27 -14.41
N GLY A 222 2.45 49.09 -15.04
CA GLY A 222 3.64 48.46 -15.62
C GLY A 222 3.87 47.05 -15.05
N LEU A 223 4.32 46.04 -15.81
CA LEU A 223 4.85 46.01 -17.18
C LEU A 223 4.39 44.73 -17.91
N GLY A 224 4.59 44.68 -19.24
CA GLY A 224 4.11 43.59 -20.10
C GLY A 224 4.73 42.21 -19.84
N PHE A 225 3.99 41.18 -20.31
CA PHE A 225 4.18 39.75 -20.07
C PHE A 225 5.31 39.12 -20.96
N SER A 226 5.81 37.89 -20.73
CA SER A 226 5.10 36.72 -20.17
C SER A 226 5.92 35.64 -19.44
N VAL A 227 5.43 35.25 -18.26
CA VAL A 227 5.28 33.84 -17.80
C VAL A 227 3.80 33.66 -17.37
N PHE A 228 2.91 34.07 -18.28
CA PHE A 228 1.53 34.43 -17.97
C PHE A 228 0.60 33.21 -17.81
N HIS A 229 0.76 32.21 -18.68
CA HIS A 229 -0.20 31.10 -18.82
C HIS A 229 -0.32 30.20 -17.59
N THR A 230 0.76 29.92 -16.85
CA THR A 230 0.71 29.02 -15.69
C THR A 230 -0.06 29.62 -14.51
N LEU A 231 0.04 30.93 -14.30
CA LEU A 231 -0.64 31.63 -13.19
C LEU A 231 -2.06 32.06 -13.58
N LEU A 232 -2.33 32.26 -14.89
CA LEU A 232 -3.68 32.55 -15.40
C LEU A 232 -4.68 31.42 -15.08
N LEU A 233 -4.22 30.17 -15.04
CA LEU A 233 -5.06 29.02 -14.76
C LEU A 233 -5.65 29.03 -13.33
N ASN A 234 -5.10 29.83 -12.41
CA ASN A 234 -5.65 30.00 -11.06
C ASN A 234 -6.80 31.04 -10.98
N ILE A 235 -7.00 31.86 -12.02
CA ILE A 235 -8.05 32.89 -12.05
C ILE A 235 -9.46 32.26 -12.05
N PRO A 236 -9.76 31.25 -12.89
CA PRO A 236 -11.04 30.53 -12.81
C PRO A 236 -11.26 29.81 -11.48
N LEU A 237 -10.22 29.24 -10.87
CA LEU A 237 -10.32 28.62 -9.52
C LEU A 237 -10.83 29.62 -8.49
N GLY A 238 -10.22 30.81 -8.43
CA GLY A 238 -10.64 31.88 -7.51
C GLY A 238 -12.08 32.34 -7.75
N ALA A 239 -12.46 32.53 -9.02
CA ALA A 239 -13.81 32.95 -9.40
C ALA A 239 -14.89 31.89 -9.05
N ILE A 240 -14.66 30.63 -9.44
CA ILE A 240 -15.58 29.51 -9.15
C ILE A 240 -15.75 29.35 -7.63
N SER A 241 -14.67 29.43 -6.84
CA SER A 241 -14.77 29.38 -5.38
C SER A 241 -15.64 30.52 -4.82
N ILE A 242 -15.49 31.77 -5.29
CA ILE A 242 -16.31 32.89 -4.81
C ILE A 242 -17.80 32.67 -5.12
N PHE A 243 -18.14 32.34 -6.37
CA PHE A 243 -19.53 32.14 -6.76
C PHE A 243 -20.16 30.95 -6.01
N THR A 244 -19.52 29.78 -6.01
CA THR A 244 -20.05 28.59 -5.32
C THR A 244 -20.22 28.79 -3.81
N ILE A 245 -19.31 29.49 -3.15
CA ILE A 245 -19.43 29.84 -1.72
C ILE A 245 -20.64 30.75 -1.48
N VAL A 246 -20.76 31.86 -2.23
CA VAL A 246 -21.84 32.85 -2.04
C VAL A 246 -23.20 32.27 -2.41
N GLU A 247 -23.28 31.52 -3.51
CA GLU A 247 -24.51 30.82 -3.95
C GLU A 247 -24.96 29.78 -2.94
N SER A 248 -24.04 28.97 -2.39
CA SER A 248 -24.40 27.99 -1.34
C SER A 248 -24.92 28.67 -0.06
N GLY A 249 -24.35 29.82 0.31
CA GLY A 249 -24.79 30.62 1.45
C GLY A 249 -26.16 31.28 1.21
N TRP A 250 -26.45 31.66 -0.03
CA TRP A 250 -27.76 32.19 -0.44
C TRP A 250 -28.83 31.10 -0.49
N LEU A 251 -28.55 29.96 -1.13
CA LEU A 251 -29.46 28.80 -1.20
C LEU A 251 -29.77 28.22 0.19
N GLY A 252 -28.77 28.12 1.06
CA GLY A 252 -28.92 27.66 2.45
C GLY A 252 -29.67 28.65 3.37
N ARG A 253 -29.98 29.84 2.86
CA ARG A 253 -30.85 30.86 3.48
C ARG A 253 -32.24 30.90 2.85
N THR A 254 -32.37 30.78 1.52
CA THR A 254 -33.66 30.91 0.83
C THR A 254 -34.51 29.64 0.86
N LEU A 255 -33.89 28.46 0.99
CA LEU A 255 -34.60 27.18 1.01
C LEU A 255 -34.52 26.51 2.40
N PRO A 256 -35.65 26.31 3.10
CA PRO A 256 -35.65 25.65 4.41
C PRO A 256 -35.20 24.18 4.28
N ASN A 257 -34.48 23.69 5.30
CA ASN A 257 -33.92 22.33 5.41
C ASN A 257 -32.94 21.85 4.31
N MET A 258 -32.77 22.58 3.20
CA MET A 258 -31.93 22.14 2.06
C MET A 258 -30.42 22.09 2.33
N ARG A 259 -29.92 22.61 3.46
CA ARG A 259 -28.48 22.73 3.77
C ARG A 259 -27.68 21.42 3.63
N HIS A 260 -28.31 20.28 3.92
CA HIS A 260 -27.67 18.97 3.80
C HIS A 260 -27.58 18.47 2.35
N HIS A 261 -28.61 18.71 1.55
CA HIS A 261 -28.57 18.47 0.11
C HIS A 261 -27.57 19.40 -0.59
N ILE A 262 -27.45 20.66 -0.17
CA ILE A 262 -26.54 21.65 -0.78
C ILE A 262 -25.07 21.18 -0.72
N TYR A 263 -24.57 20.73 0.44
CA TYR A 263 -23.19 20.21 0.50
C TYR A 263 -23.06 18.87 -0.26
N THR A 264 -24.07 18.00 -0.22
CA THR A 264 -24.04 16.70 -0.90
C THR A 264 -23.97 16.87 -2.42
N ILE A 265 -24.76 17.79 -2.98
CA ILE A 265 -24.74 18.15 -4.41
C ILE A 265 -23.40 18.80 -4.77
N ALA A 266 -22.84 19.66 -3.91
CA ALA A 266 -21.54 20.28 -4.14
C ALA A 266 -20.35 19.29 -4.11
N CYS A 267 -20.50 18.10 -3.50
CA CYS A 267 -19.52 17.02 -3.61
C CYS A 267 -19.49 16.35 -4.99
N LEU A 268 -20.59 16.35 -5.76
CA LEU A 268 -20.65 15.65 -7.06
C LEU A 268 -19.67 16.26 -8.11
N PRO A 269 -19.57 17.59 -8.28
CA PRO A 269 -18.49 18.19 -9.06
C PRO A 269 -17.10 17.82 -8.55
N VAL A 270 -16.86 17.82 -7.24
CA VAL A 270 -15.54 17.50 -6.67
C VAL A 270 -15.13 16.07 -7.00
N ILE A 271 -16.03 15.09 -6.83
CA ILE A 271 -15.79 13.69 -7.20
C ILE A 271 -15.51 13.58 -8.70
N THR A 272 -16.31 14.25 -9.54
CA THR A 272 -16.10 14.30 -11.00
C THR A 272 -14.74 14.90 -11.35
N GLY A 273 -14.31 15.94 -10.65
CA GLY A 273 -13.01 16.58 -10.82
C GLY A 273 -11.85 15.68 -10.46
N CYS A 274 -11.95 14.94 -9.36
CA CYS A 274 -10.98 13.91 -8.97
C CYS A 274 -10.91 12.77 -10.01
N VAL A 275 -12.05 12.26 -10.48
CA VAL A 275 -12.09 11.20 -11.51
C VAL A 275 -11.46 11.68 -12.83
N LEU A 276 -11.72 12.91 -13.25
CA LEU A 276 -11.08 13.50 -14.44
C LEU A 276 -9.56 13.68 -14.25
N LEU A 277 -9.09 13.98 -13.03
CA LEU A 277 -7.66 14.11 -12.74
C LEU A 277 -6.91 12.78 -12.72
N TRP A 278 -7.61 11.72 -12.29
CA TRP A 278 -7.14 10.34 -12.19
C TRP A 278 -7.15 9.61 -13.55
N GLN A 279 -8.26 9.64 -14.28
CA GLN A 279 -8.45 8.85 -15.51
C GLN A 279 -7.90 9.50 -16.79
N LEU A 280 -7.71 10.83 -16.83
CA LEU A 280 -7.24 11.49 -18.05
C LEU A 280 -5.71 11.41 -18.21
N PRO A 281 -5.20 10.95 -19.37
CA PRO A 281 -3.77 10.95 -19.66
C PRO A 281 -3.16 12.35 -19.54
N ALA A 282 -1.87 12.42 -19.19
CA ALA A 282 -1.16 13.70 -19.03
C ALA A 282 -1.14 14.58 -20.30
N SER A 283 -1.31 13.97 -21.48
CA SER A 283 -1.46 14.66 -22.77
C SER A 283 -2.79 15.41 -22.93
N GLN A 284 -3.85 15.05 -22.19
CA GLN A 284 -5.15 15.73 -22.23
C GLN A 284 -5.22 16.87 -21.21
N THR A 285 -4.31 17.84 -21.35
CA THR A 285 -4.14 18.94 -20.39
C THR A 285 -5.43 19.75 -20.16
N ALA A 286 -6.25 19.97 -21.19
CA ALA A 286 -7.51 20.70 -21.08
C ALA A 286 -8.52 20.01 -20.14
N GLY A 287 -8.68 18.69 -20.23
CA GLY A 287 -9.61 17.95 -19.37
C GLY A 287 -9.12 17.86 -17.91
N ARG A 288 -7.81 17.76 -17.68
CA ARG A 288 -7.22 17.81 -16.33
C ARG A 288 -7.37 19.20 -15.70
N ILE A 289 -7.26 20.28 -16.48
CA ILE A 289 -7.56 21.65 -16.02
C ILE A 289 -9.04 21.78 -15.60
N VAL A 290 -9.98 21.23 -16.38
CA VAL A 290 -11.40 21.17 -15.99
C VAL A 290 -11.59 20.37 -14.69
N GLY A 291 -10.87 19.25 -14.52
CA GLY A 291 -10.88 18.49 -13.28
C GLY A 291 -10.44 19.31 -12.06
N ILE A 292 -9.33 20.05 -12.18
CA ILE A 292 -8.85 21.02 -11.17
C ILE A 292 -9.93 22.07 -10.86
N TYR A 293 -10.66 22.58 -11.85
CA TYR A 293 -11.73 23.58 -11.65
C TYR A 293 -12.96 23.03 -10.92
N LEU A 294 -13.31 21.77 -11.15
CA LEU A 294 -14.43 21.13 -10.47
C LEU A 294 -14.13 20.83 -8.99
N VAL A 295 -12.87 20.58 -8.62
CA VAL A 295 -12.45 20.40 -7.22
C VAL A 295 -12.71 21.67 -6.37
N SER A 296 -12.73 22.88 -6.97
CA SER A 296 -13.03 24.12 -6.25
C SER A 296 -14.42 24.18 -5.59
N PHE A 297 -15.37 23.34 -6.02
CA PHE A 297 -16.69 23.25 -5.39
C PHE A 297 -16.63 22.78 -3.93
N PHE A 298 -15.51 22.20 -3.48
CA PHE A 298 -15.24 21.88 -2.07
C PHE A 298 -15.42 23.09 -1.13
N GLY A 299 -15.18 24.31 -1.61
CA GLY A 299 -15.39 25.54 -0.84
C GLY A 299 -16.84 25.72 -0.35
N SER A 300 -17.83 25.30 -1.17
CA SER A 300 -19.24 25.27 -0.78
C SER A 300 -19.50 24.26 0.35
N CYS A 301 -18.99 23.03 0.20
CA CYS A 301 -19.17 21.97 1.21
C CYS A 301 -18.65 22.39 2.59
N TYR A 302 -17.46 22.99 2.61
CA TYR A 302 -16.80 23.41 3.84
C TYR A 302 -17.55 24.52 4.60
N VAL A 303 -18.09 25.52 3.88
CA VAL A 303 -18.88 26.60 4.48
C VAL A 303 -20.17 26.08 5.12
N GLN A 304 -20.85 25.12 4.48
CA GLN A 304 -22.04 24.51 5.07
C GLN A 304 -21.70 23.73 6.35
N VAL A 305 -20.61 22.95 6.37
CA VAL A 305 -20.16 22.21 7.58
C VAL A 305 -19.85 23.15 8.75
N ILE A 306 -19.16 24.26 8.50
CA ILE A 306 -18.91 25.33 9.48
C ILE A 306 -20.22 25.92 10.04
N ALA A 307 -21.21 26.17 9.17
CA ALA A 307 -22.53 26.65 9.57
C ALA A 307 -23.32 25.61 10.38
N PHE A 308 -23.25 24.32 10.04
CA PHE A 308 -23.87 23.24 10.81
C PHE A 308 -23.31 23.17 12.25
N GLY A 309 -21.99 23.28 12.42
CA GLY A 309 -21.35 23.25 13.74
C GLY A 309 -21.71 24.43 14.66
N THR A 310 -22.13 25.57 14.10
CA THR A 310 -22.49 26.78 14.88
C THR A 310 -23.99 26.94 15.10
N CYS A 311 -24.83 26.47 14.18
CA CYS A 311 -26.28 26.61 14.28
C CYS A 311 -26.93 25.59 15.24
N ASN A 312 -26.41 24.37 15.32
CA ASN A 312 -27.08 23.25 16.03
C ASN A 312 -26.68 23.10 17.51
N PHE A 313 -25.72 23.87 18.00
CA PHE A 313 -25.23 23.76 19.38
C PHE A 313 -25.59 25.00 20.21
N ALA A 314 -26.38 24.81 21.26
CA ALA A 314 -26.71 25.88 22.20
C ALA A 314 -25.60 26.11 23.24
N GLY A 315 -25.33 27.37 23.58
CA GLY A 315 -24.39 27.79 24.63
C GLY A 315 -22.97 28.13 24.13
N TYR A 316 -22.41 29.22 24.66
CA TYR A 316 -21.15 29.83 24.21
C TYR A 316 -19.95 28.87 24.22
N THR A 317 -19.75 28.11 25.30
CA THR A 317 -18.64 27.17 25.44
C THR A 317 -18.75 26.03 24.43
N LYS A 318 -19.96 25.47 24.24
CA LYS A 318 -20.22 24.36 23.31
C LYS A 318 -20.00 24.78 21.86
N LYS A 319 -20.54 25.94 21.44
CA LYS A 319 -20.29 26.48 20.09
C LYS A 319 -18.79 26.63 19.80
N THR A 320 -18.02 27.13 20.75
CA THR A 320 -16.58 27.36 20.52
C THR A 320 -15.78 26.05 20.43
N ILE A 321 -16.12 25.04 21.24
CA ILE A 321 -15.51 23.70 21.17
C ILE A 321 -15.81 23.03 19.82
N VAL A 322 -17.07 23.06 19.35
CA VAL A 322 -17.45 22.48 18.06
C VAL A 322 -16.80 23.23 16.88
N SER A 323 -16.69 24.56 16.99
CA SER A 323 -15.96 25.38 15.99
C SER A 323 -14.50 24.97 15.88
N ALA A 324 -13.81 24.82 17.03
CA ALA A 324 -12.42 24.34 17.06
C ALA A 324 -12.30 22.90 16.53
N GLY A 325 -13.20 22.00 16.92
CA GLY A 325 -13.24 20.62 16.42
C GLY A 325 -13.40 20.51 14.90
N THR A 326 -14.20 21.40 14.29
CA THR A 326 -14.36 21.49 12.83
C THR A 326 -13.03 21.85 12.15
N PHE A 327 -12.27 22.79 12.71
CA PHE A 327 -10.94 23.15 12.22
C PHE A 327 -9.87 22.08 12.50
N VAL A 328 -9.98 21.32 13.59
CA VAL A 328 -9.12 20.14 13.82
C VAL A 328 -9.36 19.06 12.75
N GLY A 329 -10.64 18.77 12.41
CA GLY A 329 -10.97 17.84 11.31
C GLY A 329 -10.40 18.30 9.96
N TYR A 330 -10.49 19.60 9.66
CA TYR A 330 -9.83 20.20 8.49
C TYR A 330 -8.31 19.99 8.51
N CYS A 331 -7.66 20.23 9.65
CA CYS A 331 -6.21 20.05 9.78
C CYS A 331 -5.79 18.58 9.64
N LEU A 332 -6.56 17.64 10.20
CA LEU A 332 -6.33 16.19 10.02
C LEU A 332 -6.40 15.80 8.54
N GLY A 333 -7.40 16.30 7.79
CA GLY A 333 -7.48 16.09 6.33
C GLY A 333 -6.27 16.65 5.57
N ASN A 334 -5.76 17.83 5.98
CA ASN A 334 -4.56 18.44 5.40
C ASN A 334 -3.23 17.83 5.88
N ILE A 335 -3.26 16.97 6.90
CA ILE A 335 -2.12 16.13 7.31
C ILE A 335 -2.13 14.83 6.53
N ILE A 336 -3.29 14.15 6.47
CA ILE A 336 -3.46 12.84 5.81
C ILE A 336 -3.28 12.98 4.28
N GLY A 337 -3.87 14.01 3.66
CA GLY A 337 -3.82 14.20 2.19
C GLY A 337 -2.39 14.20 1.63
N PRO A 338 -1.49 15.11 2.05
CA PRO A 338 -0.12 15.16 1.54
C PRO A 338 0.74 13.93 1.86
N LEU A 339 0.34 13.07 2.80
CA LEU A 339 1.01 11.80 3.09
C LEU A 339 0.57 10.67 2.14
N LEU A 340 -0.64 10.76 1.57
CA LEU A 340 -1.12 9.83 0.54
C LEU A 340 -0.53 10.16 -0.85
N PHE A 341 -0.26 11.43 -1.14
CA PHE A 341 0.20 11.92 -2.45
C PHE A 341 1.72 12.19 -2.50
N ASP A 342 2.53 11.13 -2.52
CA ASP A 342 4.00 11.19 -2.65
C ASP A 342 4.43 11.54 -4.09
N ALA A 343 5.49 12.35 -4.22
CA ALA A 343 6.10 12.74 -5.49
C ALA A 343 6.61 11.53 -6.32
N LYS A 344 6.95 10.40 -5.68
CA LYS A 344 7.33 9.16 -6.38
C LYS A 344 6.20 8.57 -7.25
N PHE A 345 4.94 8.95 -7.01
CA PHE A 345 3.77 8.47 -7.76
C PHE A 345 3.31 9.43 -8.87
N ALA A 346 4.04 10.53 -9.12
CA ALA A 346 3.77 11.43 -10.23
C ALA A 346 3.97 10.74 -11.60
N PRO A 347 3.22 11.10 -12.67
CA PRO A 347 2.24 12.19 -12.75
C PRO A 347 0.76 11.74 -12.60
N GLY A 348 0.52 10.47 -12.27
CA GLY A 348 -0.82 9.86 -12.18
C GLY A 348 -1.39 9.78 -10.76
N TYR A 349 -0.53 9.55 -9.76
CA TYR A 349 -0.91 9.37 -8.34
C TYR A 349 -1.92 8.22 -8.11
N ASN A 350 -1.83 7.14 -8.89
CA ASN A 350 -2.77 6.01 -8.84
C ASN A 350 -2.85 5.39 -7.43
N GLU A 351 -1.70 5.11 -6.81
CA GLU A 351 -1.59 4.60 -5.43
C GLU A 351 -2.25 5.50 -4.37
N SER A 352 -2.42 6.80 -4.66
CA SER A 352 -3.06 7.76 -3.77
C SER A 352 -4.59 7.80 -3.91
N PHE A 353 -5.12 7.27 -5.02
CA PHE A 353 -6.55 7.17 -5.31
C PHE A 353 -7.11 5.76 -5.16
N ILE A 354 -6.26 4.73 -5.20
CA ILE A 354 -6.67 3.34 -5.09
C ILE A 354 -5.84 2.63 -4.03
N GLY A 355 -6.49 2.28 -2.91
CA GLY A 355 -5.97 1.28 -1.98
C GLY A 355 -6.16 -0.13 -2.54
N ILE A 356 -5.57 -0.40 -3.70
CA ILE A 356 -5.45 -1.76 -4.25
C ILE A 356 -4.51 -2.53 -3.33
N MET A 357 -4.95 -3.68 -2.84
CA MET A 357 -4.14 -4.56 -2.00
C MET A 357 -4.49 -6.01 -2.31
N ILE A 358 -3.46 -6.84 -2.47
CA ILE A 358 -3.61 -8.31 -2.49
C ILE A 358 -3.24 -8.84 -1.10
N ILE A 359 -4.17 -9.55 -0.46
CA ILE A 359 -3.86 -10.28 0.79
C ILE A 359 -3.43 -11.69 0.43
N ILE A 360 -2.27 -12.11 0.93
CA ILE A 360 -1.68 -13.43 0.74
C ILE A 360 -1.66 -14.14 2.10
N VAL A 361 -2.31 -15.30 2.20
CA VAL A 361 -2.42 -16.06 3.45
C VAL A 361 -1.38 -17.17 3.47
N GLY A 362 -0.40 -17.08 4.37
CA GLY A 362 0.74 -17.99 4.54
C GLY A 362 2.06 -17.42 3.99
N ALA A 363 3.07 -17.28 4.85
CA ALA A 363 4.44 -16.90 4.48
C ALA A 363 5.29 -18.14 4.07
N GLY A 364 4.64 -19.12 3.45
CA GLY A 364 5.31 -20.26 2.82
C GLY A 364 6.10 -19.86 1.57
N PRO A 365 6.72 -20.84 0.88
CA PRO A 365 7.50 -20.57 -0.33
C PRO A 365 6.64 -19.96 -1.44
N SER A 366 5.36 -20.35 -1.53
CA SER A 366 4.41 -19.84 -2.52
C SER A 366 4.05 -18.38 -2.22
N GLY A 367 3.64 -18.07 -0.98
CA GLY A 367 3.18 -16.74 -0.61
C GLY A 367 4.27 -15.67 -0.69
N LEU A 368 5.47 -15.98 -0.20
CA LEU A 368 6.61 -15.05 -0.29
C LEU A 368 7.10 -14.87 -1.74
N LEU A 369 7.10 -15.93 -2.56
CA LEU A 369 7.46 -15.82 -3.98
C LEU A 369 6.42 -15.00 -4.77
N LEU A 370 5.14 -15.17 -4.48
CA LEU A 370 4.07 -14.35 -5.07
C LEU A 370 4.25 -12.88 -4.71
N ALA A 371 4.42 -12.56 -3.42
CA ALA A 371 4.64 -11.19 -2.95
C ALA A 371 5.86 -10.54 -3.62
N LEU A 372 6.98 -11.27 -3.74
CA LEU A 372 8.20 -10.79 -4.39
C LEU A 372 7.99 -10.52 -5.90
N LEU A 373 7.31 -11.41 -6.62
CA LEU A 373 7.01 -11.25 -8.04
C LEU A 373 6.06 -10.07 -8.31
N LEU A 374 5.09 -9.84 -7.42
CA LEU A 374 4.16 -8.70 -7.48
C LEU A 374 4.90 -7.37 -7.23
N ALA A 375 5.74 -7.33 -6.19
CA ALA A 375 6.53 -6.13 -5.86
C ALA A 375 7.51 -5.74 -6.98
N GLN A 376 8.12 -6.71 -7.67
CA GLN A 376 8.94 -6.45 -8.88
C GLN A 376 8.19 -5.70 -9.99
N LYS A 377 6.85 -5.72 -9.98
CA LYS A 377 5.98 -5.04 -10.96
C LYS A 377 5.11 -3.95 -10.31
N ASN A 378 5.55 -3.45 -9.14
CA ASN A 378 4.90 -2.39 -8.33
C ASN A 378 3.46 -2.69 -7.90
N ILE A 379 3.11 -3.96 -7.66
CA ILE A 379 1.80 -4.34 -7.11
C ILE A 379 1.95 -4.62 -5.61
N PRO A 380 1.30 -3.86 -4.71
CA PRO A 380 1.45 -4.03 -3.27
C PRO A 380 0.71 -5.26 -2.74
N SER A 381 1.26 -5.89 -1.70
CA SER A 381 0.66 -7.06 -1.05
C SER A 381 0.94 -7.14 0.46
N VAL A 382 -0.02 -7.73 1.19
CA VAL A 382 0.11 -8.02 2.62
C VAL A 382 0.15 -9.54 2.81
N VAL A 383 1.21 -10.05 3.42
CA VAL A 383 1.38 -11.49 3.70
C VAL A 383 1.04 -11.75 5.16
N LEU A 384 0.05 -12.59 5.44
CA LEU A 384 -0.39 -12.95 6.80
C LEU A 384 0.13 -14.34 7.16
N GLU A 385 0.94 -14.45 8.20
CA GLU A 385 1.46 -15.72 8.71
C GLU A 385 0.93 -15.98 10.12
N SER A 386 0.29 -17.13 10.29
CA SER A 386 -0.23 -17.64 11.56
C SER A 386 0.86 -17.82 12.63
N TRP A 387 2.08 -18.17 12.22
CA TRP A 387 3.20 -18.49 13.10
C TRP A 387 3.99 -17.23 13.50
N PRO A 388 4.70 -17.24 14.65
CA PRO A 388 5.64 -16.17 15.02
C PRO A 388 6.95 -16.18 14.21
N HIS A 389 7.16 -17.19 13.35
CA HIS A 389 8.41 -17.44 12.65
C HIS A 389 8.17 -18.16 11.33
N LEU A 390 9.15 -18.07 10.42
CA LEU A 390 9.14 -18.77 9.13
C LEU A 390 9.25 -20.29 9.28
N ASP A 391 8.61 -21.04 8.39
CA ASP A 391 8.64 -22.51 8.41
C ASP A 391 10.06 -23.06 8.18
N THR A 392 10.60 -23.75 9.20
CA THR A 392 11.93 -24.40 9.18
C THR A 392 11.87 -25.89 8.83
N ARG A 393 10.68 -26.48 8.64
CA ARG A 393 10.50 -27.92 8.42
C ARG A 393 11.14 -28.42 7.12
N LEU A 394 11.73 -29.62 7.18
CA LEU A 394 12.40 -30.30 6.07
C LEU A 394 11.39 -30.94 5.11
N ARG A 395 10.69 -30.13 4.32
CA ARG A 395 9.84 -30.61 3.21
C ARG A 395 10.64 -30.80 1.91
N ALA A 396 10.32 -30.04 0.86
CA ALA A 396 10.93 -30.17 -0.46
C ALA A 396 12.45 -29.93 -0.46
N THR A 397 13.13 -30.54 -1.42
CA THR A 397 14.60 -30.56 -1.55
C THR A 397 15.10 -30.23 -2.94
N GLN A 398 14.39 -30.70 -3.96
CA GLN A 398 14.83 -30.72 -5.34
C GLN A 398 13.87 -29.86 -6.17
N TYR A 399 14.42 -28.91 -6.92
CA TYR A 399 13.67 -27.99 -7.77
C TYR A 399 14.18 -28.15 -9.19
N GLY A 400 13.38 -28.79 -10.04
CA GLY A 400 13.70 -28.99 -11.44
C GLY A 400 13.69 -27.69 -12.25
N VAL A 401 14.17 -27.80 -13.50
CA VAL A 401 14.30 -26.70 -14.46
C VAL A 401 13.10 -25.71 -14.48
N PRO A 402 11.83 -26.16 -14.49
CA PRO A 402 10.68 -25.24 -14.47
C PRO A 402 10.65 -24.27 -13.27
N ALA A 403 10.97 -24.75 -12.07
CA ALA A 403 10.96 -23.92 -10.87
C ALA A 403 12.15 -22.94 -10.84
N THR A 404 13.31 -23.36 -11.35
CA THR A 404 14.51 -22.50 -11.39
C THR A 404 14.36 -21.32 -12.35
N ARG A 405 13.61 -21.48 -13.45
CA ARG A 405 13.20 -20.36 -14.34
C ARG A 405 12.40 -19.30 -13.58
N VAL A 406 11.46 -19.70 -12.73
CA VAL A 406 10.69 -18.77 -11.89
C VAL A 406 11.58 -18.12 -10.82
N PHE A 407 12.48 -18.87 -10.18
CA PHE A 407 13.45 -18.31 -9.23
C PHE A 407 14.45 -17.33 -9.90
N ARG A 408 14.80 -17.55 -11.17
CA ARG A 408 15.60 -16.62 -11.97
C ARG A 408 14.81 -15.35 -12.28
N ARG A 409 13.52 -15.47 -12.66
CA ARG A 409 12.61 -14.32 -12.87
C ARG A 409 12.46 -13.48 -11.60
N ALA A 410 12.30 -14.12 -10.44
CA ALA A 410 12.29 -13.46 -9.13
C ALA A 410 13.65 -12.88 -8.69
N GLY A 411 14.74 -13.14 -9.44
CA GLY A 411 16.08 -12.64 -9.15
C GLY A 411 16.70 -13.21 -7.88
N ILE A 412 16.33 -14.45 -7.49
CA ILE A 412 16.80 -15.12 -6.26
C ILE A 412 17.64 -16.37 -6.54
N LEU A 413 17.66 -16.86 -7.80
CA LEU A 413 18.32 -18.12 -8.15
C LEU A 413 19.81 -18.14 -7.76
N ASP A 414 20.54 -17.05 -7.93
CA ASP A 414 21.97 -16.99 -7.60
C ASP A 414 22.27 -17.19 -6.10
N ASP A 415 21.41 -16.66 -5.23
CA ASP A 415 21.56 -16.84 -3.79
C ASP A 415 21.11 -18.23 -3.34
N ILE A 416 20.08 -18.79 -3.97
CA ILE A 416 19.73 -20.22 -3.82
C ILE A 416 20.90 -21.10 -4.30
N ARG A 417 21.59 -20.76 -5.39
CA ARG A 417 22.77 -21.49 -5.90
C ARG A 417 23.96 -21.43 -4.94
N LYS A 418 24.24 -20.27 -4.34
CA LYS A 418 25.31 -20.11 -3.32
C LYS A 418 25.04 -20.98 -2.08
N ALA A 419 23.79 -21.14 -1.68
CA ALA A 419 23.40 -21.98 -0.55
C ALA A 419 23.32 -23.49 -0.92
N SER A 420 22.91 -23.81 -2.16
CA SER A 420 22.74 -25.17 -2.69
C SER A 420 24.01 -26.02 -2.56
N ILE A 421 23.84 -27.34 -2.62
CA ILE A 421 24.98 -28.22 -2.95
C ILE A 421 25.59 -27.80 -4.28
N ALA A 422 26.92 -27.75 -4.33
CA ALA A 422 27.68 -27.29 -5.49
C ALA A 422 27.61 -28.28 -6.66
N ARG A 423 27.58 -29.58 -6.36
CA ARG A 423 27.57 -30.68 -7.33
C ARG A 423 26.51 -31.70 -6.97
N PHE A 424 25.73 -32.13 -7.95
CA PHE A 424 24.73 -33.19 -7.84
C PHE A 424 24.69 -33.96 -9.16
N PRO A 425 25.52 -35.02 -9.30
CA PRO A 425 25.87 -35.54 -10.62
C PRO A 425 24.79 -36.43 -11.23
N SER A 426 23.89 -37.03 -10.44
CA SER A 426 22.83 -37.89 -10.99
C SER A 426 21.62 -38.07 -10.06
N ILE A 427 20.51 -38.51 -10.65
CA ILE A 427 19.39 -39.17 -9.96
C ILE A 427 19.41 -40.63 -10.38
N CYS A 428 19.26 -41.56 -9.45
CA CYS A 428 19.25 -42.99 -9.78
C CYS A 428 18.12 -43.79 -9.11
N TRP A 429 17.78 -44.90 -9.76
CA TRP A 429 16.87 -45.92 -9.25
C TRP A 429 17.69 -47.16 -8.92
N ARG A 430 17.40 -47.76 -7.76
CA ARG A 430 18.13 -48.92 -7.24
C ARG A 430 17.18 -50.02 -6.81
N ARG A 431 17.62 -51.27 -6.98
CA ARG A 431 16.98 -52.44 -6.37
C ARG A 431 17.43 -52.54 -4.90
N VAL A 432 16.49 -52.78 -3.99
CA VAL A 432 16.78 -52.79 -2.54
C VAL A 432 17.59 -54.02 -2.10
N SER A 433 17.34 -55.19 -2.69
CA SER A 433 17.93 -56.47 -2.26
C SER A 433 19.46 -56.55 -2.34
N ASP A 434 20.07 -55.87 -3.31
CA ASP A 434 21.51 -55.91 -3.61
C ASP A 434 22.12 -54.52 -3.87
N GLN A 435 21.32 -53.46 -3.78
CA GLN A 435 21.70 -52.07 -4.02
C GLN A 435 22.17 -51.78 -5.48
N GLU A 436 21.89 -52.69 -6.43
CA GLU A 436 22.25 -52.53 -7.83
C GLU A 436 21.62 -51.24 -8.41
N LYS A 437 22.44 -50.47 -9.14
CA LYS A 437 21.98 -49.29 -9.87
C LYS A 437 21.30 -49.74 -11.16
N LEU A 438 19.97 -49.78 -11.15
CA LEU A 438 19.16 -50.17 -12.30
C LEU A 438 19.31 -49.17 -13.45
N ILE A 439 19.15 -47.87 -13.17
CA ILE A 439 19.25 -46.80 -14.17
C ILE A 439 19.49 -45.43 -13.53
N SER A 440 20.00 -44.46 -14.29
CA SER A 440 20.32 -43.11 -13.79
C SER A 440 20.18 -42.01 -14.84
N LEU A 441 19.67 -40.85 -14.42
CA LEU A 441 19.77 -39.59 -15.16
C LEU A 441 21.12 -38.93 -14.82
N ASP A 442 21.96 -38.68 -15.81
CA ASP A 442 23.21 -37.93 -15.63
C ASP A 442 22.93 -36.42 -15.69
N LEU A 443 23.11 -35.73 -14.56
CA LEU A 443 22.89 -34.29 -14.42
C LEU A 443 24.18 -33.48 -14.57
N SER A 444 25.34 -34.13 -14.68
CA SER A 444 26.61 -33.44 -14.96
C SER A 444 26.63 -32.85 -16.37
N LEU A 445 25.92 -33.47 -17.32
CA LEU A 445 25.68 -32.97 -18.68
C LEU A 445 24.99 -31.60 -18.74
N VAL A 446 24.42 -31.12 -17.64
CA VAL A 446 23.80 -29.79 -17.49
C VAL A 446 24.38 -29.00 -16.31
N GLU A 447 25.57 -29.35 -15.80
CA GLU A 447 26.17 -28.70 -14.61
C GLU A 447 26.48 -27.21 -14.84
N ASP A 448 26.79 -26.81 -16.08
CA ASP A 448 27.02 -25.41 -16.47
C ASP A 448 25.74 -24.63 -16.84
N ASP A 449 24.60 -25.31 -17.00
CA ASP A 449 23.37 -24.65 -17.44
C ASP A 449 22.76 -23.77 -16.31
N PRO A 450 22.37 -22.52 -16.57
CA PRO A 450 21.80 -21.65 -15.54
C PRO A 450 20.49 -22.21 -14.95
N ASP A 451 19.63 -22.79 -15.79
CA ASP A 451 18.31 -23.31 -15.43
C ASP A 451 18.36 -24.78 -14.95
N ARG A 452 19.54 -25.38 -14.73
CA ARG A 452 19.67 -26.76 -14.23
C ARG A 452 18.94 -27.01 -12.91
N MET A 453 18.71 -28.26 -12.51
CA MET A 453 18.11 -28.56 -11.19
C MET A 453 18.88 -27.91 -10.02
N THR A 454 18.18 -27.39 -9.02
CA THR A 454 18.76 -26.82 -7.77
C THR A 454 18.33 -27.63 -6.57
N ILE A 455 19.20 -27.77 -5.56
CA ILE A 455 18.94 -28.63 -4.40
C ILE A 455 19.30 -27.91 -3.10
N LEU A 456 18.24 -27.42 -2.45
CA LEU A 456 18.32 -26.64 -1.22
C LEU A 456 17.14 -27.00 -0.30
N PRO A 457 17.33 -27.00 1.03
CA PRO A 457 16.22 -27.07 1.96
C PRO A 457 15.14 -26.02 1.72
N LEU A 458 13.86 -26.44 1.69
CA LEU A 458 12.75 -25.50 1.54
C LEU A 458 12.76 -24.37 2.58
N GLY A 459 13.06 -24.67 3.85
CA GLY A 459 13.23 -23.65 4.89
C GLY A 459 14.34 -22.63 4.59
N GLU A 460 15.43 -23.04 3.93
CA GLU A 460 16.47 -22.09 3.49
C GLU A 460 16.00 -21.25 2.30
N ILE A 461 15.20 -21.80 1.37
CA ILE A 461 14.56 -21.00 0.31
C ILE A 461 13.58 -19.98 0.91
N ILE A 462 12.77 -20.36 1.90
CA ILE A 462 11.85 -19.46 2.61
C ILE A 462 12.62 -18.29 3.26
N GLN A 463 13.78 -18.57 3.88
CA GLN A 463 14.64 -17.54 4.48
C GLN A 463 15.28 -16.61 3.42
N ILE A 464 15.68 -17.14 2.25
CA ILE A 464 16.19 -16.33 1.13
C ILE A 464 15.06 -15.46 0.54
N LEU A 465 13.88 -16.03 0.32
CA LEU A 465 12.68 -15.33 -0.16
C LEU A 465 12.30 -14.19 0.79
N TYR A 466 12.18 -14.47 2.09
CA TYR A 466 11.82 -13.46 3.09
C TYR A 466 12.84 -12.31 3.13
N ARG A 467 14.14 -12.62 3.08
CA ARG A 467 15.19 -11.60 2.99
C ARG A 467 15.00 -10.70 1.78
N HIS A 468 14.77 -11.25 0.59
CA HIS A 468 14.53 -10.44 -0.60
C HIS A 468 13.20 -9.69 -0.56
N CYS A 469 12.17 -10.21 0.12
CA CYS A 469 10.93 -9.47 0.36
C CYS A 469 11.19 -8.21 1.21
N LEU A 470 12.03 -8.31 2.24
CA LEU A 470 12.43 -7.15 3.05
C LEU A 470 13.35 -6.18 2.28
N GLU A 471 14.36 -6.70 1.57
CA GLU A 471 15.36 -5.88 0.86
C GLU A 471 14.83 -5.19 -0.41
N ARG A 472 13.88 -5.83 -1.11
CA ARG A 472 13.39 -5.37 -2.44
C ARG A 472 11.91 -4.99 -2.44
N GLY A 473 11.18 -5.30 -1.38
CA GLY A 473 9.75 -5.00 -1.21
C GLY A 473 9.46 -3.85 -0.25
N GLU A 474 10.45 -3.02 0.10
CA GLU A 474 10.26 -1.89 1.02
C GLU A 474 9.13 -0.95 0.53
N GLY A 475 8.04 -0.87 1.31
CA GLY A 475 6.85 -0.09 0.97
C GLY A 475 5.88 -0.75 -0.03
N LEU A 476 6.13 -2.00 -0.44
CA LEU A 476 5.25 -2.79 -1.32
C LEU A 476 4.85 -4.15 -0.72
N ILE A 477 5.64 -4.72 0.19
CA ILE A 477 5.34 -5.99 0.88
C ILE A 477 5.30 -5.75 2.39
N ASP A 478 4.18 -6.12 3.02
CA ASP A 478 4.00 -6.08 4.47
C ASP A 478 3.77 -7.51 5.00
N VAL A 479 4.78 -8.11 5.64
CA VAL A 479 4.72 -9.48 6.18
C VAL A 479 4.38 -9.45 7.67
N LYS A 480 3.22 -9.97 8.04
CA LYS A 480 2.69 -9.98 9.41
C LYS A 480 2.69 -11.39 10.01
N PHE A 481 3.59 -11.64 10.95
CA PHE A 481 3.61 -12.86 11.77
C PHE A 481 2.60 -12.81 12.92
N ASN A 482 2.23 -13.97 13.47
CA ASN A 482 1.17 -14.14 14.48
C ASN A 482 -0.24 -13.69 14.03
N HIS A 483 -0.47 -13.59 12.72
CA HIS A 483 -1.73 -13.18 12.10
C HIS A 483 -2.41 -14.41 11.48
N GLU A 484 -3.17 -15.13 12.30
CA GLU A 484 -3.88 -16.33 11.89
C GLU A 484 -5.23 -15.96 11.25
N VAL A 485 -5.41 -16.27 9.96
CA VAL A 485 -6.69 -16.07 9.29
C VAL A 485 -7.69 -17.12 9.79
N THR A 486 -8.80 -16.65 10.37
CA THR A 486 -9.86 -17.49 10.98
C THR A 486 -11.13 -17.58 10.15
N ASP A 487 -11.38 -16.62 9.26
CA ASP A 487 -12.49 -16.65 8.30
C ASP A 487 -12.13 -15.84 7.04
N VAL A 488 -12.77 -16.15 5.91
CA VAL A 488 -12.54 -15.49 4.61
C VAL A 488 -13.88 -15.28 3.92
N GLY A 489 -14.11 -14.07 3.41
CA GLY A 489 -15.33 -13.75 2.65
C GLY A 489 -15.10 -12.68 1.59
N GLN A 490 -16.18 -12.26 0.94
CA GLN A 490 -16.16 -11.28 -0.15
C GLN A 490 -17.53 -10.65 -0.35
N ASP A 491 -17.53 -9.48 -0.99
CA ASP A 491 -18.68 -8.80 -1.57
C ASP A 491 -18.42 -8.53 -3.07
N ASP A 492 -19.30 -7.78 -3.73
CA ASP A 492 -19.22 -7.52 -5.17
C ASP A 492 -17.92 -6.77 -5.55
N ASP A 493 -17.44 -5.88 -4.67
CA ASP A 493 -16.34 -4.96 -4.92
C ASP A 493 -15.00 -5.40 -4.29
N SER A 494 -15.02 -6.25 -3.25
CA SER A 494 -13.83 -6.59 -2.44
C SER A 494 -13.86 -8.00 -1.82
N ALA A 495 -12.69 -8.47 -1.38
CA ALA A 495 -12.53 -9.65 -0.52
C ALA A 495 -12.05 -9.23 0.88
N TYR A 496 -12.33 -10.05 1.89
CA TYR A 496 -11.89 -9.81 3.27
C TYR A 496 -11.42 -11.08 3.98
N VAL A 497 -10.58 -10.88 4.99
CA VAL A 497 -10.16 -11.93 5.93
C VAL A 497 -10.36 -11.46 7.36
N ASP A 498 -10.90 -12.33 8.22
CA ASP A 498 -10.88 -12.14 9.68
C ASP A 498 -9.63 -12.76 10.26
N VAL A 499 -8.86 -11.97 11.00
CA VAL A 499 -7.53 -12.30 11.51
C VAL A 499 -7.57 -12.32 13.04
N SER A 500 -7.11 -13.44 13.59
CA SER A 500 -6.80 -13.64 15.00
C SER A 500 -5.31 -13.32 15.23
N ILE A 501 -5.04 -12.22 15.92
CA ILE A 501 -3.68 -11.77 16.26
C ILE A 501 -3.31 -12.29 17.64
N LYS A 502 -2.25 -13.09 17.74
CA LYS A 502 -1.73 -13.63 19.01
C LYS A 502 -0.62 -12.72 19.54
N GLY A 503 -0.90 -11.99 20.63
CA GLY A 503 0.07 -11.10 21.30
C GLY A 503 0.24 -11.42 22.78
N GLU A 504 1.22 -10.78 23.44
CA GLU A 504 1.54 -11.02 24.85
C GLU A 504 0.38 -10.67 25.82
N GLY A 505 -0.55 -9.81 25.40
CA GLY A 505 -1.72 -9.39 26.18
C GLY A 505 -3.01 -10.17 25.92
N GLY A 506 -3.02 -11.14 24.99
CA GLY A 506 -4.21 -11.90 24.61
C GLY A 506 -4.38 -12.10 23.10
N THR A 507 -5.57 -12.53 22.69
CA THR A 507 -5.93 -12.72 21.29
C THR A 507 -6.86 -11.60 20.82
N GLU A 508 -6.36 -10.74 19.93
CA GLU A 508 -7.15 -9.69 19.27
C GLU A 508 -7.77 -10.25 17.98
N LYS A 509 -8.96 -9.76 17.61
CA LYS A 509 -9.59 -10.09 16.33
C LYS A 509 -9.82 -8.82 15.52
N THR A 510 -9.40 -8.84 14.26
CA THR A 510 -9.55 -7.72 13.32
C THR A 510 -9.95 -8.24 11.93
N ARG A 511 -10.48 -7.36 11.07
CA ARG A 511 -10.82 -7.67 9.68
C ARG A 511 -9.94 -6.84 8.74
N LEU A 512 -9.36 -7.48 7.73
CA LEU A 512 -8.61 -6.83 6.65
C LEU A 512 -9.35 -7.01 5.32
N THR A 513 -9.33 -5.98 4.47
CA THR A 513 -10.01 -5.92 3.17
C THR A 513 -9.00 -5.72 2.03
N ALA A 514 -9.31 -6.25 0.86
CA ALA A 514 -8.42 -6.35 -0.31
C ALA A 514 -9.24 -6.49 -1.61
N ASP A 515 -8.64 -6.27 -2.78
CA ASP A 515 -9.32 -6.59 -4.05
C ASP A 515 -9.42 -8.11 -4.26
N TYR A 516 -8.39 -8.82 -3.78
CA TYR A 516 -8.22 -10.27 -3.90
C TYR A 516 -7.53 -10.86 -2.66
N VAL A 517 -7.94 -12.07 -2.30
CA VAL A 517 -7.31 -12.90 -1.25
C VAL A 517 -6.73 -14.16 -1.89
N VAL A 518 -5.48 -14.50 -1.57
CA VAL A 518 -4.78 -15.68 -2.12
C VAL A 518 -4.34 -16.62 -0.99
N GLY A 519 -4.88 -17.85 -0.97
CA GLY A 519 -4.48 -18.90 -0.03
C GLY A 519 -3.20 -19.63 -0.45
N CYS A 520 -2.21 -19.66 0.46
CA CYS A 520 -0.84 -20.20 0.28
C CYS A 520 -0.33 -20.94 1.56
N ASP A 521 -1.22 -21.37 2.46
CA ASP A 521 -0.96 -21.69 3.88
C ASP A 521 -0.49 -23.13 4.20
N GLY A 522 -0.80 -24.11 3.35
CA GLY A 522 -0.08 -25.39 3.27
C GLY A 522 -0.41 -26.51 4.27
N ALA A 523 0.39 -27.60 4.27
CA ALA A 523 0.00 -28.90 4.86
C ALA A 523 0.91 -29.58 5.94
N SER A 524 2.10 -29.04 6.30
CA SER A 524 3.12 -29.58 7.28
C SER A 524 4.05 -30.74 6.77
N SER A 525 5.06 -31.36 7.45
CA SER A 525 5.99 -31.10 8.61
C SER A 525 7.16 -32.14 8.59
N ALA A 526 8.42 -31.86 9.08
CA ALA A 526 9.54 -32.84 9.32
C ALA A 526 10.94 -32.22 9.71
N VAL A 527 11.88 -33.01 10.32
CA VAL A 527 13.39 -32.90 10.65
C VAL A 527 14.40 -33.82 9.85
N TYR A 528 15.46 -34.39 10.49
CA TYR A 528 16.69 -35.05 9.89
C TYR A 528 17.49 -36.06 10.81
N TYR A 529 18.55 -36.77 10.33
CA TYR A 529 19.78 -37.27 11.05
C TYR A 529 21.01 -37.59 10.11
N ASP A 530 22.25 -37.61 10.64
CA ASP A 530 23.59 -37.67 9.98
C ASP A 530 24.29 -39.05 9.85
N GLY A 531 24.83 -39.45 8.69
CA GLY A 531 25.68 -40.67 8.62
C GLY A 531 26.07 -41.23 7.23
N PHE A 532 25.56 -40.66 6.15
CA PHE A 532 25.54 -41.31 4.82
C PHE A 532 26.86 -41.29 4.03
N GLN A 533 27.83 -40.48 4.42
CA GLN A 533 29.05 -40.21 3.63
C GLN A 533 30.02 -41.41 3.58
N LYS A 534 29.78 -42.46 4.38
CA LYS A 534 30.63 -43.66 4.50
C LYS A 534 30.41 -44.72 3.40
N HIS A 535 29.31 -44.62 2.64
CA HIS A 535 28.87 -45.68 1.71
C HIS A 535 28.82 -45.27 0.23
N ASN A 536 29.49 -44.18 -0.14
CA ASN A 536 29.63 -43.71 -1.52
C ASN A 536 28.29 -43.38 -2.23
N TRP A 537 27.27 -43.01 -1.46
CA TRP A 537 25.99 -42.53 -1.97
C TRP A 537 26.06 -41.02 -2.21
N ASP A 538 25.80 -40.60 -3.45
CA ASP A 538 25.63 -39.20 -3.80
C ASP A 538 24.25 -38.96 -4.41
N GLY A 539 23.65 -37.83 -4.03
CA GLY A 539 22.46 -37.30 -4.67
C GLY A 539 21.11 -37.76 -4.12
N GLY A 540 20.22 -38.21 -5.01
CA GLY A 540 18.84 -38.61 -4.70
C GLY A 540 18.50 -39.98 -5.28
N ASN A 541 18.02 -40.88 -4.42
CA ASN A 541 17.83 -42.29 -4.71
C ASN A 541 16.36 -42.67 -4.49
N TYR A 542 15.73 -43.27 -5.49
CA TYR A 542 14.42 -43.90 -5.33
C TYR A 542 14.61 -45.40 -5.08
N MET A 543 14.05 -45.89 -3.98
CA MET A 543 14.15 -47.28 -3.54
C MET A 543 12.95 -48.05 -4.11
N VAL A 544 13.22 -49.05 -4.96
CA VAL A 544 12.20 -49.87 -5.62
C VAL A 544 12.07 -51.22 -4.90
N ASP A 545 10.96 -51.44 -4.21
CA ASP A 545 10.66 -52.64 -3.42
C ASP A 545 9.16 -52.71 -3.05
N ASN A 546 8.61 -53.89 -2.80
CA ASN A 546 7.18 -54.02 -2.43
C ASN A 546 6.91 -53.72 -0.95
N ASP A 547 7.85 -54.04 -0.06
CA ASP A 547 7.72 -53.91 1.40
C ASP A 547 8.51 -52.70 1.95
N HIS A 548 9.50 -52.20 1.20
CA HIS A 548 10.48 -51.21 1.64
C HIS A 548 10.73 -50.09 0.60
N TRP A 549 9.69 -49.60 -0.08
CA TRP A 549 9.80 -48.52 -1.08
C TRP A 549 9.99 -47.13 -0.46
N GLY A 550 10.63 -46.23 -1.22
CA GLY A 550 10.80 -44.85 -0.77
C GLY A 550 11.69 -43.94 -1.61
N LEU A 551 12.07 -42.82 -0.99
CA LEU A 551 12.97 -41.79 -1.49
C LEU A 551 14.01 -41.43 -0.41
N ILE A 552 15.29 -41.53 -0.76
CA ILE A 552 16.43 -41.16 0.09
C ILE A 552 17.25 -40.07 -0.63
N ALA A 553 17.24 -38.85 -0.09
CA ALA A 553 17.83 -37.68 -0.78
C ALA A 553 18.67 -36.78 0.14
N ARG A 554 19.83 -36.35 -0.38
CA ARG A 554 20.74 -35.40 0.26
C ARG A 554 20.16 -33.98 0.27
N ARG A 555 20.53 -33.18 1.27
CA ARG A 555 20.09 -31.80 1.50
C ARG A 555 21.29 -30.88 1.76
N GLY A 556 21.50 -29.85 0.94
CA GLY A 556 22.41 -28.74 1.27
C GLY A 556 23.86 -29.13 1.63
N LYS A 557 24.62 -28.15 2.13
CA LYS A 557 26.03 -28.32 2.52
C LYS A 557 26.14 -28.95 3.92
N GLY A 558 26.12 -30.28 4.01
CA GLY A 558 26.29 -30.96 5.30
C GLY A 558 26.15 -32.49 5.31
N GLY A 559 25.96 -33.02 6.52
CA GLY A 559 25.75 -34.44 6.86
C GLY A 559 24.48 -35.00 6.21
N LEU A 560 23.33 -34.36 6.44
CA LEU A 560 22.57 -33.76 5.33
C LEU A 560 21.54 -34.62 4.56
N TRP A 561 20.62 -35.42 5.14
CA TRP A 561 19.68 -36.27 4.34
C TRP A 561 18.21 -36.30 4.80
N ARG A 562 17.34 -36.85 3.93
CA ARG A 562 15.93 -37.20 4.15
C ARG A 562 15.70 -38.65 3.70
N VAL A 563 15.09 -39.47 4.56
CA VAL A 563 14.55 -40.80 4.22
C VAL A 563 13.02 -40.72 4.31
N THR A 564 12.32 -41.09 3.24
CA THR A 564 10.86 -41.19 3.19
C THR A 564 10.53 -42.57 2.66
N TYR A 565 9.75 -43.35 3.40
CA TYR A 565 9.38 -44.72 3.07
C TYR A 565 7.90 -44.94 3.35
N GLY A 566 7.31 -45.96 2.71
CA GLY A 566 5.98 -46.45 3.05
C GLY A 566 6.06 -47.77 3.83
N ASP A 567 5.04 -48.06 4.63
CA ASP A 567 4.87 -49.37 5.26
C ASP A 567 3.75 -50.14 4.53
N PRO A 568 3.92 -51.43 4.19
CA PRO A 568 2.90 -52.23 3.52
C PRO A 568 1.67 -52.53 4.39
N VAL A 569 1.74 -52.34 5.72
CA VAL A 569 0.62 -52.57 6.63
C VAL A 569 -0.06 -51.25 7.00
N THR A 570 -1.32 -51.09 6.58
CA THR A 570 -2.13 -49.89 6.85
C THR A 570 -2.95 -50.00 8.13
N GLY A 571 -3.14 -48.88 8.83
CA GLY A 571 -4.06 -48.77 9.97
C GLY A 571 -3.44 -49.02 11.35
N LEU A 572 -2.10 -49.05 11.43
CA LEU A 572 -1.36 -49.10 12.69
C LEU A 572 -1.34 -47.73 13.40
N THR A 573 -1.06 -47.74 14.69
CA THR A 573 -0.74 -46.53 15.47
C THR A 573 0.65 -45.99 15.14
N ASP A 574 0.91 -44.72 15.45
CA ASP A 574 2.22 -44.09 15.26
C ASP A 574 3.35 -44.86 15.99
N GLU A 575 3.07 -45.40 17.16
CA GLU A 575 4.04 -46.20 17.96
C GLU A 575 4.37 -47.54 17.28
N GLU A 576 3.38 -48.22 16.69
CA GLU A 576 3.56 -49.46 15.94
C GLU A 576 4.33 -49.24 14.63
N TYR A 577 4.09 -48.13 13.91
CA TYR A 577 4.91 -47.74 12.77
C TYR A 577 6.36 -47.44 13.18
N LEU A 578 6.56 -46.72 14.29
CA LEU A 578 7.89 -46.42 14.83
C LEU A 578 8.64 -47.69 15.28
N ALA A 579 7.94 -48.71 15.76
CA ALA A 579 8.51 -50.01 16.11
C ALA A 579 8.96 -50.82 14.87
N ARG A 580 8.33 -50.61 13.70
CA ARG A 580 8.68 -51.25 12.43
C ARG A 580 9.81 -50.54 11.68
N ARG A 581 10.03 -49.25 11.95
CA ARG A 581 11.09 -48.41 11.36
C ARG A 581 12.50 -49.07 11.33
N PRO A 582 13.00 -49.78 12.37
CA PRO A 582 14.30 -50.44 12.31
C PRO A 582 14.45 -51.44 11.16
N ALA A 583 13.40 -52.21 10.84
CA ALA A 583 13.42 -53.16 9.74
C ALA A 583 13.52 -52.43 8.38
N HIS A 584 12.71 -51.39 8.19
CA HIS A 584 12.79 -50.52 7.00
C HIS A 584 14.15 -49.86 6.85
N MET A 585 14.72 -49.29 7.92
CA MET A 585 16.05 -48.68 7.87
C MET A 585 17.13 -49.72 7.54
N LYS A 586 17.07 -50.92 8.13
CA LYS A 586 18.02 -52.01 7.87
C LYS A 586 17.92 -52.56 6.44
N ALA A 587 16.73 -52.55 5.84
CA ALA A 587 16.53 -52.93 4.44
C ALA A 587 16.97 -51.83 3.45
N MET A 588 16.58 -50.58 3.71
CA MET A 588 16.72 -49.47 2.75
C MET A 588 18.05 -48.71 2.85
N LEU A 589 18.72 -48.71 3.99
CA LEU A 589 19.99 -47.99 4.17
C LEU A 589 21.19 -48.85 3.75
N PRO A 590 22.21 -48.24 3.10
CA PRO A 590 23.38 -48.97 2.65
C PRO A 590 24.19 -49.52 3.82
N GLY A 591 24.68 -50.76 3.68
CA GLY A 591 25.42 -51.45 4.73
C GLY A 591 24.56 -52.14 5.78
N HIS A 592 23.22 -52.14 5.63
CA HIS A 592 22.25 -52.77 6.52
C HIS A 592 22.45 -52.44 8.01
N PRO A 593 22.50 -51.14 8.36
CA PRO A 593 22.93 -50.70 9.67
C PRO A 593 21.94 -51.11 10.77
N ASP A 594 22.49 -51.49 11.92
CA ASP A 594 21.71 -51.68 13.14
C ASP A 594 21.34 -50.32 13.78
N PRO A 595 20.31 -50.24 14.64
CA PRO A 595 19.76 -48.96 15.11
C PRO A 595 20.72 -48.08 15.92
N GLU A 596 21.83 -48.60 16.45
CA GLU A 596 22.87 -47.81 17.12
C GLU A 596 23.85 -47.15 16.13
N GLN A 597 23.84 -47.57 14.86
CA GLN A 597 24.72 -47.06 13.81
C GLN A 597 24.11 -45.87 13.05
N TYR A 598 22.87 -45.52 13.38
CA TYR A 598 22.24 -44.25 13.04
C TYR A 598 21.48 -43.69 14.26
N ARG A 599 20.92 -42.50 14.14
CA ARG A 599 20.00 -41.85 15.08
C ARG A 599 18.87 -41.26 14.23
N ILE A 600 17.86 -40.67 14.84
CA ILE A 600 16.76 -40.02 14.13
C ILE A 600 16.44 -38.75 14.93
N GLU A 601 16.66 -37.56 14.37
CA GLU A 601 16.41 -36.29 15.09
C GLU A 601 15.02 -35.72 14.80
N GLN A 602 14.33 -36.21 13.77
CA GLN A 602 12.86 -36.19 13.75
C GLN A 602 12.32 -37.33 12.90
N THR A 603 11.10 -37.74 13.24
CA THR A 603 10.22 -38.49 12.36
C THR A 603 8.95 -37.68 12.18
N ASN A 604 8.40 -37.67 10.97
CA ASN A 604 7.04 -37.21 10.75
C ASN A 604 6.31 -38.33 10.01
N ILE A 605 5.29 -38.88 10.66
CA ILE A 605 4.29 -39.73 10.03
C ILE A 605 3.27 -38.77 9.41
N TYR A 606 2.94 -39.00 8.15
CA TYR A 606 1.95 -38.21 7.42
C TYR A 606 1.24 -39.11 6.41
N ASN A 607 -0.06 -38.92 6.29
CA ASN A 607 -0.81 -39.60 5.25
C ASN A 607 -0.46 -39.00 3.89
N ILE A 608 -0.16 -39.86 2.93
CA ILE A 608 0.08 -39.45 1.56
C ILE A 608 -1.29 -39.12 0.93
N HIS A 609 -1.39 -37.95 0.32
CA HIS A 609 -2.61 -37.46 -0.29
C HIS A 609 -2.35 -37.00 -1.72
N ASN A 610 -3.28 -37.38 -2.59
CA ASN A 610 -3.44 -36.87 -3.94
C ASN A 610 -4.84 -36.24 -3.96
N ARG A 611 -4.90 -34.92 -3.82
CA ARG A 611 -6.15 -34.13 -3.68
C ARG A 611 -6.01 -32.80 -4.43
N CYS A 612 -7.11 -32.33 -4.98
CA CYS A 612 -7.20 -31.08 -5.71
C CYS A 612 -8.58 -30.47 -5.42
N VAL A 613 -8.64 -29.16 -5.17
CA VAL A 613 -9.92 -28.45 -4.96
C VAL A 613 -10.76 -28.43 -6.24
N GLU A 614 -12.06 -28.16 -6.13
CA GLU A 614 -12.96 -28.11 -7.28
C GLU A 614 -12.70 -26.90 -8.20
N SER A 615 -12.35 -25.74 -7.62
CA SER A 615 -11.89 -24.54 -8.33
C SER A 615 -10.76 -23.85 -7.58
N PHE A 616 -9.80 -23.29 -8.31
CA PHE A 616 -8.70 -22.49 -7.75
C PHE A 616 -9.09 -21.00 -7.60
N LYS A 617 -10.31 -20.60 -8.02
CA LYS A 617 -10.88 -19.26 -7.87
C LYS A 617 -12.38 -19.34 -7.54
N VAL A 618 -12.82 -18.55 -6.57
CA VAL A 618 -14.23 -18.31 -6.25
C VAL A 618 -14.40 -16.81 -6.04
N GLY A 619 -14.92 -16.12 -7.07
CA GLY A 619 -14.97 -14.65 -7.10
C GLY A 619 -13.56 -14.05 -6.97
N ARG A 620 -13.35 -13.29 -5.89
CA ARG A 620 -12.11 -12.59 -5.51
C ARG A 620 -11.17 -13.41 -4.61
N VAL A 621 -11.51 -14.66 -4.28
CA VAL A 621 -10.66 -15.57 -3.49
C VAL A 621 -10.00 -16.58 -4.43
N LEU A 622 -8.67 -16.69 -4.37
CA LEU A 622 -7.85 -17.59 -5.18
C LEU A 622 -6.98 -18.52 -4.32
N LEU A 623 -6.54 -19.65 -4.88
CA LEU A 623 -5.69 -20.62 -4.21
C LEU A 623 -4.46 -20.95 -5.07
N ALA A 624 -3.32 -21.21 -4.42
CA ALA A 624 -2.08 -21.62 -5.08
C ALA A 624 -1.26 -22.63 -4.24
N GLY A 625 -0.53 -23.53 -4.91
CA GLY A 625 0.30 -24.54 -4.25
C GLY A 625 -0.50 -25.49 -3.33
N ASP A 626 0.09 -25.85 -2.17
CA ASP A 626 -0.46 -26.80 -1.20
C ASP A 626 -1.93 -26.51 -0.79
N ALA A 627 -2.39 -25.25 -0.85
CA ALA A 627 -3.77 -24.86 -0.54
C ALA A 627 -4.77 -25.22 -1.66
N ALA A 628 -4.31 -25.29 -2.91
CA ALA A 628 -5.11 -25.67 -4.07
C ALA A 628 -5.02 -27.19 -4.37
N HIS A 629 -3.86 -27.79 -4.15
CA HIS A 629 -3.63 -29.21 -4.40
C HIS A 629 -2.48 -29.77 -3.59
N VAL A 630 -2.54 -31.07 -3.30
CA VAL A 630 -1.46 -31.84 -2.70
C VAL A 630 -1.28 -33.14 -3.48
N CYS A 631 -0.03 -33.54 -3.70
CA CYS A 631 0.32 -34.82 -4.30
C CYS A 631 1.34 -35.56 -3.45
N ASN A 632 1.44 -36.87 -3.65
CA ASN A 632 2.52 -37.66 -3.07
C ASN A 632 3.92 -37.11 -3.45
N PRO A 633 4.95 -37.30 -2.60
CA PRO A 633 6.26 -36.72 -2.84
C PRO A 633 7.07 -37.41 -3.96
N MET A 634 6.60 -38.53 -4.53
CA MET A 634 7.38 -39.32 -5.49
C MET A 634 7.42 -38.65 -6.87
N GLY A 635 8.62 -38.32 -7.32
CA GLY A 635 8.85 -37.49 -8.51
C GLY A 635 8.99 -35.99 -8.22
N GLY A 636 8.87 -35.54 -6.96
CA GLY A 636 9.20 -34.16 -6.56
C GLY A 636 8.27 -33.07 -7.09
N TYR A 637 7.05 -33.41 -7.51
CA TYR A 637 6.16 -32.47 -8.20
C TYR A 637 5.61 -31.35 -7.31
N GLY A 638 5.11 -31.64 -6.09
CA GLY A 638 4.30 -30.70 -5.30
C GLY A 638 4.84 -29.26 -5.20
N CYS A 639 6.07 -29.08 -4.70
CA CYS A 639 6.66 -27.73 -4.61
C CYS A 639 7.05 -27.13 -5.97
N MET A 640 7.37 -27.97 -6.97
CA MET A 640 7.64 -27.51 -8.33
C MET A 640 6.37 -26.93 -8.97
N THR A 641 5.24 -27.60 -8.78
CA THR A 641 3.93 -27.12 -9.23
C THR A 641 3.48 -25.88 -8.47
N ALA A 642 3.68 -25.82 -7.15
CA ALA A 642 3.37 -24.63 -6.35
C ALA A 642 4.13 -23.38 -6.81
N VAL A 643 5.42 -23.51 -7.15
CA VAL A 643 6.24 -22.42 -7.72
C VAL A 643 5.71 -21.96 -9.08
N LEU A 644 5.25 -22.89 -9.93
CA LEU A 644 4.67 -22.58 -11.23
C LEU A 644 3.25 -21.98 -11.11
N ASP A 645 2.48 -22.34 -10.09
CA ASP A 645 1.18 -21.74 -9.80
C ASP A 645 1.35 -20.27 -9.45
N VAL A 646 2.18 -19.94 -8.46
CA VAL A 646 2.40 -18.53 -8.09
C VAL A 646 3.14 -17.73 -9.16
N GLY A 647 3.99 -18.39 -9.96
CA GLY A 647 4.57 -17.80 -11.15
C GLY A 647 3.50 -17.37 -12.16
N GLY A 648 2.59 -18.27 -12.52
CA GLY A 648 1.48 -17.98 -13.44
C GLY A 648 0.46 -17.00 -12.86
N LEU A 649 0.17 -17.08 -11.55
CA LEU A 649 -0.75 -16.18 -10.87
C LEU A 649 -0.21 -14.75 -10.81
N ALA A 650 1.09 -14.58 -10.57
CA ALA A 650 1.74 -13.27 -10.66
C ALA A 650 1.60 -12.68 -12.06
N ASP A 651 1.80 -13.47 -13.12
CA ASP A 651 1.59 -13.01 -14.50
C ASP A 651 0.12 -12.62 -14.76
N CYS A 652 -0.84 -13.35 -14.19
CA CYS A 652 -2.26 -13.02 -14.32
C CYS A 652 -2.62 -11.70 -13.59
N PHE A 653 -2.11 -11.48 -12.38
CA PHE A 653 -2.27 -10.21 -11.66
C PHE A 653 -1.56 -9.06 -12.38
N VAL A 654 -0.33 -9.24 -12.85
CA VAL A 654 0.39 -8.23 -13.66
C VAL A 654 -0.40 -7.89 -14.92
N GLY A 655 -0.94 -8.90 -15.61
CA GLY A 655 -1.79 -8.71 -16.77
C GLY A 655 -3.05 -7.91 -16.48
N TYR A 656 -3.74 -8.23 -15.38
CA TYR A 656 -4.96 -7.54 -14.94
C TYR A 656 -4.69 -6.10 -14.49
N TYR A 657 -3.78 -5.90 -13.52
CA TYR A 657 -3.53 -4.59 -12.89
C TYR A 657 -2.89 -3.58 -13.85
N HIS A 658 -2.04 -4.01 -14.79
CA HIS A 658 -1.49 -3.13 -15.83
C HIS A 658 -2.40 -3.03 -17.08
N GLY A 659 -3.63 -3.56 -17.04
CA GLY A 659 -4.63 -3.46 -18.10
C GLY A 659 -4.35 -4.27 -19.38
N LEU A 660 -3.26 -5.05 -19.38
CA LEU A 660 -2.82 -5.89 -20.49
C LEU A 660 -3.83 -7.02 -20.79
N ALA A 661 -4.56 -7.50 -19.78
CA ALA A 661 -5.61 -8.51 -19.88
C ALA A 661 -6.91 -8.01 -19.21
N GLY A 662 -8.01 -8.75 -19.37
CA GLY A 662 -9.22 -8.58 -18.55
C GLY A 662 -9.14 -9.44 -17.29
N GLU A 663 -10.13 -9.31 -16.40
CA GLU A 663 -10.23 -10.15 -15.18
C GLU A 663 -10.35 -11.65 -15.51
N ASP A 664 -10.83 -11.99 -16.70
CA ASP A 664 -10.94 -13.35 -17.24
C ASP A 664 -9.60 -14.12 -17.27
N ILE A 665 -8.47 -13.42 -17.18
CA ILE A 665 -7.15 -14.06 -17.02
C ILE A 665 -7.01 -14.81 -15.68
N LEU A 666 -7.70 -14.37 -14.63
CA LEU A 666 -7.72 -15.01 -13.31
C LEU A 666 -8.60 -16.28 -13.31
N ASP A 667 -9.66 -16.32 -14.11
CA ASP A 667 -10.44 -17.54 -14.34
C ASP A 667 -9.64 -18.55 -15.18
N LYS A 668 -8.93 -18.08 -16.22
CA LYS A 668 -7.99 -18.89 -17.01
C LYS A 668 -6.87 -19.47 -16.16
N TYR A 669 -6.31 -18.71 -15.20
CA TYR A 669 -5.38 -19.25 -14.20
C TYR A 669 -5.98 -20.46 -13.50
N ALA A 670 -7.20 -20.32 -12.97
CA ALA A 670 -7.85 -21.37 -12.20
C ALA A 670 -8.14 -22.62 -13.03
N GLU A 671 -8.64 -22.45 -14.26
CA GLU A 671 -8.86 -23.56 -15.21
C GLU A 671 -7.55 -24.28 -15.54
N ILE A 672 -6.55 -23.54 -16.04
CA ILE A 672 -5.33 -24.12 -16.62
C ILE A 672 -4.45 -24.77 -15.56
N ARG A 673 -4.26 -24.14 -14.39
CA ARG A 673 -3.42 -24.74 -13.33
C ARG A 673 -4.07 -26.00 -12.75
N ARG A 674 -5.40 -26.00 -12.60
CA ARG A 674 -6.15 -27.19 -12.18
C ARG A 674 -6.10 -28.30 -13.22
N ASP A 675 -6.28 -27.99 -14.50
CA ASP A 675 -6.24 -28.99 -15.58
C ASP A 675 -4.84 -29.62 -15.71
N ILE A 676 -3.78 -28.81 -15.59
CA ILE A 676 -2.39 -29.29 -15.50
C ILE A 676 -2.22 -30.24 -14.30
N PHE A 677 -2.76 -29.90 -13.12
CA PHE A 677 -2.67 -30.79 -11.97
C PHE A 677 -3.38 -32.12 -12.23
N VAL A 678 -4.67 -32.07 -12.57
CA VAL A 678 -5.54 -33.25 -12.70
C VAL A 678 -5.15 -34.16 -13.87
N ARG A 679 -4.72 -33.61 -15.02
CA ARG A 679 -4.37 -34.42 -16.20
C ARG A 679 -2.92 -34.88 -16.26
N TYR A 680 -2.00 -34.13 -15.65
CA TYR A 680 -0.56 -34.40 -15.78
C TYR A 680 0.13 -34.70 -14.46
N VAL A 681 -0.01 -33.83 -13.46
CA VAL A 681 0.75 -33.94 -12.19
C VAL A 681 0.28 -35.14 -11.38
N ASP A 682 -1.02 -35.23 -11.15
CA ASP A 682 -1.63 -36.25 -10.31
C ASP A 682 -1.40 -37.67 -10.88
N PRO A 683 -1.78 -37.99 -12.14
CA PRO A 683 -1.49 -39.29 -12.75
C PRO A 683 0.00 -39.63 -12.83
N ARG A 684 0.90 -38.65 -13.04
CA ARG A 684 2.35 -38.93 -13.08
C ARG A 684 2.94 -39.16 -11.70
N SER A 685 2.49 -38.44 -10.66
CA SER A 685 2.92 -38.69 -9.29
C SER A 685 2.51 -40.10 -8.84
N ILE A 686 1.27 -40.51 -9.11
CA ILE A 686 0.78 -41.87 -8.83
C ILE A 686 1.57 -42.91 -9.63
N LYS A 687 1.83 -42.67 -10.92
CA LYS A 687 2.64 -43.60 -11.73
C LYS A 687 4.08 -43.72 -11.23
N ASN A 688 4.67 -42.63 -10.73
CA ASN A 688 6.01 -42.65 -10.13
C ASN A 688 6.02 -43.39 -8.79
N LEU A 689 4.98 -43.24 -7.97
CA LEU A 689 4.80 -44.02 -6.74
C LEU A 689 4.66 -45.51 -7.05
N ASN A 690 3.78 -45.90 -7.97
CA ASN A 690 3.59 -47.31 -8.34
C ASN A 690 4.87 -47.93 -8.97
N ARG A 691 5.66 -47.14 -9.71
CA ARG A 691 6.96 -47.60 -10.24
C ARG A 691 7.91 -48.03 -9.11
N VAL A 692 7.91 -47.34 -7.97
CA VAL A 692 8.80 -47.66 -6.84
C VAL A 692 8.18 -48.65 -5.86
N ALA A 693 6.85 -48.67 -5.72
CA ALA A 693 6.14 -49.42 -4.68
C ALA A 693 5.52 -50.75 -5.12
N THR A 694 5.32 -50.98 -6.42
CA THR A 694 4.53 -52.14 -6.91
C THR A 694 5.14 -52.83 -8.14
N SER A 695 6.33 -52.45 -8.56
CA SER A 695 7.00 -53.03 -9.75
C SER A 695 8.07 -54.03 -9.32
N ASP A 696 8.12 -55.19 -9.97
CA ASP A 696 9.15 -56.22 -9.71
C ASP A 696 10.57 -55.64 -9.92
N PRO A 697 11.41 -55.54 -8.88
CA PRO A 697 12.75 -54.95 -8.99
C PRO A 697 13.71 -55.69 -9.94
N HIS A 698 13.41 -56.93 -10.33
CA HIS A 698 14.22 -57.70 -11.28
C HIS A 698 13.80 -57.49 -12.74
N THR A 699 12.53 -57.21 -13.02
CA THR A 699 12.04 -57.02 -14.41
C THR A 699 11.69 -55.57 -14.75
N VAL A 700 11.64 -54.65 -13.76
CA VAL A 700 11.19 -53.26 -13.95
C VAL A 700 11.95 -52.50 -15.05
N LEU A 701 13.23 -52.82 -15.28
CA LEU A 701 14.07 -52.21 -16.32
C LEU A 701 13.56 -52.50 -17.74
N GLU A 702 12.90 -53.64 -17.95
CA GLU A 702 12.35 -54.09 -19.23
C GLU A 702 10.85 -53.79 -19.34
N THR A 703 10.12 -53.84 -18.21
CA THR A 703 8.66 -53.69 -18.20
C THR A 703 8.18 -52.24 -18.07
N ASP A 704 8.93 -51.34 -17.43
CA ASP A 704 8.53 -49.93 -17.34
C ASP A 704 9.02 -49.09 -18.52
N ARG A 705 8.05 -48.53 -19.26
CA ARG A 705 8.29 -47.69 -20.45
C ARG A 705 9.15 -46.45 -20.18
N PHE A 706 9.17 -45.90 -18.97
CA PHE A 706 10.02 -44.74 -18.68
C PHE A 706 11.48 -45.16 -18.47
N PHE A 707 11.74 -46.31 -17.84
CA PHE A 707 13.09 -46.88 -17.79
C PHE A 707 13.61 -47.29 -19.18
N GLY A 708 12.75 -47.81 -20.06
CA GLY A 708 13.09 -48.00 -21.48
C GLY A 708 13.56 -46.70 -22.15
N ILE A 709 12.77 -45.61 -22.03
CA ILE A 709 13.16 -44.29 -22.56
C ILE A 709 14.48 -43.79 -21.96
N LEU A 710 14.71 -43.97 -20.64
CA LEU A 710 15.98 -43.58 -20.03
C LEU A 710 17.16 -44.40 -20.56
N LYS A 711 16.96 -45.67 -20.90
CA LYS A 711 18.00 -46.58 -21.44
C LYS A 711 18.37 -46.20 -22.87
N ASP A 712 17.41 -45.69 -23.64
CA ASP A 712 17.67 -45.11 -24.96
C ASP A 712 18.44 -43.78 -24.83
N LEU A 713 18.01 -42.88 -23.93
CA LEU A 713 18.69 -41.60 -23.69
C LEU A 713 20.12 -41.75 -23.16
N GLN A 714 20.43 -42.81 -22.40
CA GLN A 714 21.79 -43.10 -21.94
C GLN A 714 22.78 -43.46 -23.06
N GLN A 715 22.31 -43.63 -24.30
CA GLN A 715 23.18 -43.91 -25.46
C GLN A 715 23.67 -42.63 -26.16
N ASN A 716 23.10 -41.45 -25.83
CA ASN A 716 23.46 -40.17 -26.44
C ASN A 716 23.33 -39.01 -25.45
N ASP A 717 24.47 -38.41 -25.08
CA ASP A 717 24.56 -37.29 -24.14
C ASP A 717 23.79 -36.05 -24.62
N ASP A 718 23.70 -35.80 -25.93
CA ASP A 718 22.94 -34.67 -26.49
C ASP A 718 21.43 -34.87 -26.31
N ASP A 719 20.93 -36.09 -26.52
CA ASP A 719 19.51 -36.44 -26.30
C ASP A 719 19.17 -36.41 -24.81
N MET A 720 20.07 -36.89 -23.94
CA MET A 720 19.94 -36.76 -22.48
C MET A 720 19.90 -35.29 -22.05
N ARG A 721 20.81 -34.45 -22.55
CA ARG A 721 20.85 -33.00 -22.28
C ARG A 721 19.56 -32.31 -22.75
N ALA A 722 19.09 -32.62 -23.95
CA ALA A 722 17.82 -32.10 -24.48
C ALA A 722 16.62 -32.56 -23.62
N PHE A 723 16.60 -33.83 -23.18
CA PHE A 723 15.55 -34.37 -22.32
C PHE A 723 15.47 -33.66 -20.96
N LEU A 724 16.62 -33.26 -20.40
CA LEU A 724 16.73 -32.59 -19.10
C LEU A 724 16.31 -31.11 -19.14
N LEU A 725 16.63 -30.39 -20.22
CA LEU A 725 16.41 -28.94 -20.34
C LEU A 725 15.07 -28.55 -21.01
N LYS A 726 14.38 -29.50 -21.66
CA LYS A 726 13.11 -29.25 -22.36
C LYS A 726 12.08 -28.52 -21.49
N VAL A 727 11.23 -27.73 -22.16
CA VAL A 727 10.02 -27.18 -21.54
C VAL A 727 9.12 -28.34 -21.08
N SER A 728 8.76 -28.33 -19.81
CA SER A 728 7.96 -29.35 -19.16
C SER A 728 6.47 -29.12 -19.42
N SER A 729 5.69 -30.20 -19.55
CA SER A 729 4.24 -30.13 -19.80
C SER A 729 3.41 -29.53 -18.65
N ILE A 730 4.06 -29.11 -17.55
CA ILE A 730 3.46 -28.40 -16.42
C ILE A 730 3.75 -26.89 -16.42
N GLU A 731 4.60 -26.42 -17.34
CA GLU A 731 4.83 -24.99 -17.60
C GLU A 731 3.72 -24.45 -18.51
N TYR A 732 3.25 -23.24 -18.23
CA TYR A 732 2.29 -22.53 -19.06
C TYR A 732 2.57 -21.04 -18.98
N ASP A 733 2.75 -20.40 -20.15
CA ASP A 733 2.88 -18.95 -20.26
C ASP A 733 1.49 -18.30 -20.29
N PHE A 734 1.19 -17.50 -19.27
CA PHE A 734 -0.03 -16.70 -19.18
C PHE A 734 0.08 -15.36 -19.91
N THR A 735 1.30 -14.86 -20.17
CA THR A 735 1.51 -13.57 -20.84
C THR A 735 1.03 -13.56 -22.29
N LYS A 736 0.91 -14.72 -22.94
CA LYS A 736 0.26 -14.85 -24.26
C LYS A 736 -1.24 -14.48 -24.28
N HIS A 737 -1.88 -14.35 -23.11
CA HIS A 737 -3.25 -13.84 -22.98
C HIS A 737 -3.31 -12.30 -22.89
N TYR A 738 -2.16 -11.61 -22.87
CA TYR A 738 -2.10 -10.15 -22.93
C TYR A 738 -2.48 -9.63 -24.33
N LYS A 739 -3.05 -8.43 -24.38
CA LYS A 739 -3.37 -7.70 -25.62
C LYS A 739 -2.08 -7.40 -26.40
N SER A 740 -2.09 -7.68 -27.69
CA SER A 740 -0.90 -7.85 -28.55
C SER A 740 0.05 -6.66 -28.72
N ASN A 741 -0.27 -5.47 -28.20
CA ASN A 741 0.42 -4.23 -28.55
C ASN A 741 1.29 -3.65 -27.41
N GLN A 742 1.45 -4.34 -26.28
CA GLN A 742 2.17 -3.83 -25.09
C GLN A 742 3.17 -4.82 -24.45
N HIS A 743 3.42 -5.97 -25.10
CA HIS A 743 4.20 -7.08 -24.54
C HIS A 743 5.65 -6.70 -24.14
N GLU A 744 6.33 -5.90 -24.96
CA GLU A 744 7.74 -5.52 -24.76
C GLU A 744 7.97 -4.43 -23.69
N GLN A 745 6.91 -3.79 -23.16
CA GLN A 745 7.08 -2.71 -22.16
C GLN A 745 7.01 -3.17 -20.70
N VAL A 746 6.65 -4.43 -20.44
CA VAL A 746 6.33 -4.92 -19.08
C VAL A 746 7.14 -6.15 -18.65
N LEU A 747 7.83 -6.84 -19.58
CA LEU A 747 8.76 -7.95 -19.26
C LEU A 747 10.02 -7.44 -18.53
#